data_AF-A0A931ZM03-F1
#
_entry.id   AF-A0A931ZM03-F1
#
_cell.length_a   1.000
_cell.length_b   1.000
_cell.length_c   1.000
_cell.angle_alpha   90.00
_cell.angle_beta   90.00
_cell.angle_gamma   90.00
#
_symmetry.space_group_name_H-M   'P 1'
#
loop_
_entity.id
_entity.type
_entity.pdbx_description
1 polymer ?
#
loop_
_entity_poly.entity_id
_entity_poly.type
_entity_poly.pdbx_seq_one_letter_code
_entity_poly.pdbx_strand_id
1 'polypeptide(L)'
;MFFLIALFLIIILSGFVIVRTITKETDSFILLPVSQIVGAIFYIFLLNLVSKIFPGLAGISISTIGLIFLTALVFLKYKSGWIKLSPLSSNNKFLVLLIISVILILSILRMFTVLPAADSSMQWAYAASFARGNQPLMTSWQPDLTPNYHLGAYFLEGALYRLTGATFLLIHTIFNIYLLLAGSLMVIFLLWKKGGNYTKIWAIVSVIIFFISYGVIIVALPNFSSQPQLVEIYKLKDFVLAKGDAGASLIDLNSLSYLPARSLSIGFALTLLYFMSTPFKKNLLKIISLSILLSISALVEESLFLPLMLTVVSIFILSLFSFIPKLEYIAKIRKLLFVVIMLTTVIVIFQGGFVTDNMFGAKRESQAYRIVNPLAGEDAFISTNIFKDIYFKSNLWFPFSGWFVPSPLWFILILVIYSYIKKEPFTGSTALFAAVCFTLFLTAQYKYCTQCNIRLHSFGYIALGFGIFYLIIDLLKKTSKKKNLISLVLFIVFILIPTISSDLYYQDKNINEGIREKKPSIILSPRNSIPDEIGIWARDNIPPNERIIVLDAGFPSPGGSLNFQYHGLYTILGPQYVRVNRQEPGMEFFDLALTLNPSLLTKTKTRYVYIESSSPAYKQLPDFRKQELNNPNFFQILKRLESNGVFYEILQVLPQYLNESIGGKEINEGRLDQLKTLVPKESSVYLSDYGDTPELLSFWYRMATTFSLGEHNLVMNLSQTTYQVIETEFTRRQVQEGEVYDYYVLGPGKKLDFNAELIWSNMFASAWKRI
;
A
#
# COMPACT_ATOMS: atom_id res chain seq x y z
N MET A 1 7.52 9.78 -23.72
CA MET A 1 8.16 8.45 -23.52
C MET A 1 9.68 8.53 -23.43
N PHE A 2 10.40 9.11 -24.41
CA PHE A 2 11.87 9.23 -24.38
C PHE A 2 12.41 9.85 -23.08
N PHE A 3 11.84 10.98 -22.65
CA PHE A 3 12.28 11.67 -21.43
C PHE A 3 12.07 10.83 -20.15
N LEU A 4 10.97 10.07 -20.07
CA LEU A 4 10.70 9.14 -18.96
C LEU A 4 11.78 8.03 -18.88
N ILE A 5 12.16 7.45 -20.02
CA ILE A 5 13.24 6.45 -20.09
C ILE A 5 14.58 7.07 -19.68
N ALA A 6 14.88 8.29 -20.12
CA ALA A 6 16.10 9.00 -19.75
C ALA A 6 16.19 9.22 -18.22
N LEU A 7 15.08 9.58 -17.56
CA LEU A 7 15.04 9.71 -16.09
C LEU A 7 15.29 8.38 -15.39
N PHE A 8 14.68 7.27 -15.85
CA PHE A 8 14.99 5.95 -15.31
C PHE A 8 16.47 5.60 -15.49
N LEU A 9 17.08 5.90 -16.64
CA LEU A 9 18.50 5.67 -16.87
C LEU A 9 19.39 6.47 -15.90
N ILE A 10 19.03 7.73 -15.61
CA ILE A 10 19.72 8.55 -14.61
C ILE A 10 19.62 7.92 -13.22
N ILE A 11 18.43 7.44 -12.84
CA ILE A 11 18.21 6.75 -11.56
C ILE A 11 19.09 5.49 -11.48
N ILE A 12 19.11 4.66 -12.53
CA ILE A 12 19.96 3.46 -12.62
C ILE A 12 21.44 3.82 -12.50
N LEU A 13 21.90 4.82 -13.25
CA LEU A 13 23.30 5.26 -13.25
C LEU A 13 23.73 5.73 -11.85
N SER A 14 22.85 6.45 -11.17
CA SER A 14 23.06 6.93 -9.80
C SER A 14 23.23 5.76 -8.84
N GLY A 15 22.31 4.79 -8.88
CA GLY A 15 22.44 3.56 -8.11
C GLY A 15 23.70 2.77 -8.46
N PHE A 16 24.08 2.72 -9.73
CA PHE A 16 25.27 2.02 -10.20
C PHE A 16 26.55 2.56 -9.58
N VAL A 17 26.72 3.88 -9.61
CA VAL A 17 27.88 4.54 -8.99
C VAL A 17 27.93 4.25 -7.49
N ILE A 18 26.80 4.34 -6.79
CA ILE A 18 26.71 4.12 -5.34
C ILE A 18 27.04 2.66 -4.99
N VAL A 19 26.33 1.70 -5.62
CA VAL A 19 26.51 0.26 -5.36
C VAL A 19 27.94 -0.16 -5.68
N ARG A 20 28.46 0.23 -6.85
CA ARG A 20 29.83 -0.10 -7.29
C ARG A 20 30.87 0.37 -6.27
N THR A 21 30.69 1.58 -5.74
CA THR A 21 31.61 2.17 -4.78
C THR A 21 31.56 1.46 -3.42
N ILE A 22 30.37 1.04 -2.98
CA ILE A 22 30.14 0.44 -1.67
C ILE A 22 30.55 -1.03 -1.62
N THR A 23 30.16 -1.82 -2.62
CA THR A 23 30.37 -3.27 -2.63
C THR A 23 31.64 -3.69 -3.35
N LYS A 24 32.16 -2.83 -4.25
CA LYS A 24 33.20 -3.20 -5.22
C LYS A 24 32.81 -4.38 -6.10
N GLU A 25 31.51 -4.67 -6.25
CA GLU A 25 31.00 -5.73 -7.12
C GLU A 25 31.32 -5.42 -8.58
N THR A 26 32.03 -6.32 -9.25
CA THR A 26 32.45 -6.18 -10.67
C THR A 26 31.48 -6.85 -11.62
N ASP A 27 30.63 -7.73 -11.09
CA ASP A 27 29.66 -8.47 -11.87
C ASP A 27 28.49 -7.57 -12.27
N SER A 28 28.47 -7.18 -13.54
CA SER A 28 27.41 -6.35 -14.13
C SER A 28 26.01 -6.93 -13.91
N PHE A 29 25.88 -8.25 -13.76
CA PHE A 29 24.60 -8.93 -13.56
C PHE A 29 23.99 -8.70 -12.18
N ILE A 30 24.81 -8.59 -11.13
CA ILE A 30 24.31 -8.23 -9.79
C ILE A 30 24.21 -6.71 -9.69
N LEU A 31 25.18 -6.02 -10.29
CA LEU A 31 25.29 -4.57 -10.20
C LEU A 31 24.05 -3.88 -10.78
N LEU A 32 23.61 -4.24 -11.99
CA LEU A 32 22.47 -3.59 -12.66
C LEU A 32 21.14 -3.65 -11.88
N PRO A 33 20.62 -4.82 -11.45
CA PRO A 33 19.35 -4.88 -10.74
C PRO A 33 19.42 -4.24 -9.35
N VAL A 34 20.54 -4.38 -8.62
CA VAL A 34 20.71 -3.72 -7.32
C VAL A 34 20.77 -2.19 -7.52
N SER A 35 21.40 -1.73 -8.60
CA SER A 35 21.48 -0.31 -8.96
C SER A 35 20.11 0.29 -9.28
N GLN A 36 19.23 -0.47 -9.92
CA GLN A 36 17.86 -0.02 -10.20
C GLN A 36 17.12 0.32 -8.90
N ILE A 37 17.18 -0.58 -7.92
CA ILE A 37 16.50 -0.43 -6.63
C ILE A 37 17.14 0.67 -5.79
N VAL A 38 18.47 0.64 -5.64
CA VAL A 38 19.22 1.64 -4.84
C VAL A 38 19.06 3.05 -5.42
N GLY A 39 19.12 3.19 -6.74
CA GLY A 39 18.90 4.46 -7.41
C GLY A 39 17.53 5.05 -7.09
N ALA A 40 16.47 4.23 -7.18
CA ALA A 40 15.11 4.66 -6.87
C ALA A 40 15.00 5.11 -5.41
N ILE A 41 15.58 4.37 -4.47
CA ILE A 41 15.55 4.69 -3.03
C ILE A 41 16.28 6.00 -2.72
N PHE A 42 17.47 6.20 -3.27
CA PHE A 42 18.19 7.46 -3.10
C PHE A 42 17.41 8.64 -3.68
N TYR A 43 16.72 8.44 -4.80
CA TYR A 43 15.90 9.50 -5.37
C TYR A 43 14.68 9.80 -4.49
N ILE A 44 13.98 8.78 -4.00
CA ILE A 44 12.87 8.95 -3.04
C ILE A 44 13.34 9.67 -1.78
N PHE A 45 14.53 9.35 -1.27
CA PHE A 45 15.13 10.03 -0.13
C PHE A 45 15.33 11.52 -0.38
N LEU A 46 15.92 11.87 -1.53
CA LEU A 46 16.13 13.27 -1.90
C LEU A 46 14.80 14.00 -2.10
N LEU A 47 13.84 13.38 -2.79
CA LEU A 47 12.49 13.94 -2.98
C LEU A 47 11.83 14.25 -1.64
N ASN A 48 11.85 13.32 -0.70
CA ASN A 48 11.25 13.55 0.62
C ASN A 48 11.98 14.63 1.43
N LEU A 49 13.31 14.69 1.34
CA LEU A 49 14.10 15.66 2.11
C LEU A 49 13.96 17.08 1.55
N VAL A 50 14.12 17.24 0.24
CA VAL A 50 14.19 18.54 -0.43
C VAL A 50 12.79 19.14 -0.59
N SER A 51 11.78 18.33 -0.93
CA SER A 51 10.42 18.85 -1.16
C SER A 51 9.76 19.42 0.09
N LYS A 52 10.26 19.08 1.29
CA LYS A 52 9.84 19.74 2.55
C LYS A 52 10.25 21.21 2.62
N ILE A 53 11.36 21.57 1.97
CA ILE A 53 11.91 22.93 1.97
C ILE A 53 11.44 23.68 0.72
N PHE A 54 11.50 23.02 -0.43
CA PHE A 54 11.12 23.58 -1.73
C PHE A 54 9.95 22.78 -2.31
N PRO A 55 8.69 23.17 -2.10
CA PRO A 55 7.55 22.38 -2.58
C PRO A 55 7.44 22.36 -4.12
N GLY A 56 6.79 21.32 -4.63
CA GLY A 56 6.37 21.22 -6.03
C GLY A 56 7.51 21.03 -7.02
N LEU A 57 7.39 21.65 -8.20
CA LEU A 57 8.37 21.50 -9.28
C LEU A 57 9.79 21.88 -8.84
N ALA A 58 9.93 22.94 -8.04
CA ALA A 58 11.24 23.42 -7.59
C ALA A 58 11.98 22.34 -6.78
N GLY A 59 11.34 21.73 -5.77
CA GLY A 59 11.97 20.65 -4.99
C GLY A 59 12.22 19.40 -5.80
N ILE A 60 11.30 19.04 -6.70
CA ILE A 60 11.49 17.90 -7.60
C ILE A 60 12.73 18.13 -8.47
N SER A 61 12.85 19.29 -9.12
CA SER A 61 14.00 19.64 -9.95
C SER A 61 15.31 19.68 -9.17
N ILE A 62 15.32 20.30 -7.97
CA ILE A 62 16.49 20.33 -7.10
C ILE A 62 16.89 18.92 -6.66
N SER A 63 15.92 18.04 -6.37
CA SER A 63 16.17 16.63 -6.03
C SER A 63 16.81 15.88 -7.19
N THR A 64 16.30 16.06 -8.41
CA THR A 64 16.85 15.42 -9.62
C THR A 64 18.28 15.89 -9.90
N ILE A 65 18.52 17.21 -9.85
CA ILE A 65 19.86 17.80 -10.03
C ILE A 65 20.79 17.33 -8.92
N GLY A 66 20.33 17.31 -7.68
CA GLY A 66 21.06 16.83 -6.52
C GLY A 66 21.47 15.37 -6.65
N LEU A 67 20.59 14.51 -7.20
CA LEU A 67 20.90 13.11 -7.50
C LEU A 67 22.04 13.00 -8.53
N ILE A 68 21.95 13.76 -9.62
CA ILE A 68 22.98 13.79 -10.67
C ILE A 68 24.32 14.29 -10.11
N PHE A 69 24.28 15.37 -9.34
CA PHE A 69 25.47 15.97 -8.73
C PHE A 69 26.14 15.03 -7.72
N LEU A 70 25.36 14.42 -6.82
CA LEU A 70 25.85 13.43 -5.86
C LEU A 70 26.48 12.23 -6.58
N THR A 71 25.87 11.77 -7.67
CA THR A 71 26.40 10.72 -8.53
C THR A 71 27.74 11.11 -9.14
N ALA A 72 27.84 12.30 -9.71
CA ALA A 72 29.08 12.82 -10.29
C ALA A 72 30.19 12.94 -9.24
N LEU A 73 29.89 13.47 -8.05
CA LEU A 73 30.84 13.60 -6.95
C LEU A 73 31.37 12.23 -6.48
N VAL A 74 30.47 11.27 -6.25
CA VAL A 74 30.87 9.91 -5.83
C VAL A 74 31.71 9.26 -6.92
N PHE A 75 31.30 9.38 -8.19
CA PHE A 75 32.07 8.84 -9.31
C PHE A 75 33.48 9.45 -9.37
N LEU A 76 33.61 10.78 -9.37
CA LEU A 76 34.89 11.47 -9.48
C LEU A 76 35.84 11.14 -8.31
N LYS A 77 35.32 11.03 -7.09
CA LYS A 77 36.11 10.71 -5.90
C LYS A 77 36.63 9.28 -5.90
N TYR A 78 35.86 8.33 -6.45
CA TYR A 78 36.17 6.91 -6.34
C TYR A 78 36.57 6.24 -7.67
N LYS A 79 36.57 6.97 -8.80
CA LYS A 79 36.88 6.43 -10.16
C LYS A 79 38.23 5.72 -10.25
N SER A 80 39.24 6.15 -9.50
CA SER A 80 40.59 5.58 -9.54
C SER A 80 40.65 4.12 -9.08
N GLY A 81 39.65 3.66 -8.30
CA GLY A 81 39.52 2.28 -7.84
C GLY A 81 38.59 1.41 -8.68
N TRP A 82 38.07 1.92 -9.80
CA TRP A 82 37.10 1.21 -10.63
C TRP A 82 37.81 0.23 -11.58
N ILE A 83 37.81 -1.06 -11.20
CA ILE A 83 38.28 -2.15 -12.06
C ILE A 83 37.28 -2.34 -13.22
N LYS A 84 37.78 -2.77 -14.38
CA LYS A 84 37.00 -3.09 -15.59
C LYS A 84 35.88 -4.08 -15.26
N LEU A 85 34.68 -3.82 -15.78
CA LEU A 85 33.53 -4.70 -15.64
C LEU A 85 33.82 -6.06 -16.28
N SER A 86 33.38 -7.14 -15.64
CA SER A 86 33.44 -8.47 -16.26
C SER A 86 32.41 -8.55 -17.39
N PRO A 87 32.83 -8.80 -18.65
CA PRO A 87 31.91 -8.86 -19.78
C PRO A 87 31.02 -10.11 -19.70
N LEU A 88 29.81 -10.02 -20.27
CA LEU A 88 28.92 -11.17 -20.39
C LEU A 88 29.50 -12.18 -21.38
N SER A 89 29.56 -13.46 -21.01
CA SER A 89 29.74 -14.53 -22.00
C SER A 89 28.52 -14.64 -22.90
N SER A 90 28.70 -15.04 -24.17
CA SER A 90 27.64 -15.05 -25.19
C SER A 90 26.41 -15.88 -24.78
N ASN A 91 26.62 -17.04 -24.14
CA ASN A 91 25.52 -17.88 -23.63
C ASN A 91 24.74 -17.22 -22.49
N ASN A 92 25.39 -16.38 -21.68
CA ASN A 92 24.73 -15.68 -20.60
C ASN A 92 23.87 -14.53 -21.17
N LYS A 93 24.33 -13.84 -22.22
CA LYS A 93 23.57 -12.79 -22.90
C LYS A 93 22.22 -13.30 -23.42
N PHE A 94 22.21 -14.42 -24.13
CA PHE A 94 20.97 -15.00 -24.67
C PHE A 94 19.97 -15.35 -23.57
N LEU A 95 20.42 -16.01 -22.50
CA LEU A 95 19.54 -16.40 -21.40
C LEU A 95 18.95 -15.18 -20.68
N VAL A 96 19.75 -14.14 -20.48
CA VAL A 96 19.30 -12.88 -19.86
C VAL A 96 18.29 -12.17 -20.75
N LEU A 97 18.53 -12.12 -22.06
CA LEU A 97 17.55 -11.56 -23.01
C LEU A 97 16.26 -12.37 -23.00
N LEU A 98 16.33 -13.71 -22.96
CA LEU A 98 15.14 -14.56 -22.85
C LEU A 98 14.37 -14.29 -21.56
N ILE A 99 15.06 -14.17 -20.42
CA ILE A 99 14.45 -13.86 -19.13
C ILE A 99 13.79 -12.48 -19.16
N ILE A 100 14.49 -11.46 -19.65
CA ILE A 100 13.94 -10.11 -19.80
C ILE A 100 12.70 -10.16 -20.68
N SER A 101 12.76 -10.86 -21.82
CA SER A 101 11.63 -10.99 -22.73
C SER A 101 10.45 -11.71 -22.09
N VAL A 102 10.67 -12.81 -21.35
CA VAL A 102 9.58 -13.54 -20.66
C VAL A 102 8.94 -12.66 -19.58
N ILE A 103 9.73 -12.00 -18.74
CA ILE A 103 9.20 -11.10 -17.70
C ILE A 103 8.46 -9.94 -18.35
N LEU A 104 9.03 -9.34 -19.39
CA LEU A 104 8.42 -8.23 -20.10
C LEU A 104 7.09 -8.66 -20.75
N ILE A 105 7.04 -9.82 -21.41
CA ILE A 105 5.81 -10.38 -22.00
C ILE A 105 4.78 -10.65 -20.90
N LEU A 106 5.17 -11.30 -19.79
CA LEU A 106 4.27 -11.56 -18.67
C LEU A 106 3.73 -10.26 -18.08
N SER A 107 4.57 -9.26 -17.85
CA SER A 107 4.14 -7.96 -17.37
C SER A 107 3.23 -7.26 -18.38
N ILE A 108 3.55 -7.27 -19.69
CA ILE A 108 2.73 -6.67 -20.74
C ILE A 108 1.35 -7.33 -20.84
N LEU A 109 1.29 -8.65 -20.89
CA LEU A 109 0.01 -9.39 -20.94
C LEU A 109 -0.85 -9.09 -19.70
N ARG A 110 -0.22 -8.85 -18.56
CA ARG A 110 -0.90 -8.48 -17.32
C ARG A 110 -1.42 -7.05 -17.34
N MET A 111 -0.68 -6.11 -17.93
CA MET A 111 -1.10 -4.71 -18.07
C MET A 111 -2.52 -4.55 -18.65
N PHE A 112 -2.87 -5.40 -19.60
CA PHE A 112 -4.15 -5.34 -20.30
C PHE A 112 -5.29 -6.10 -19.61
N THR A 113 -4.99 -6.90 -18.58
CA THR A 113 -5.94 -7.88 -18.03
C THR A 113 -6.31 -7.64 -16.57
N VAL A 114 -5.51 -6.89 -15.82
CA VAL A 114 -5.79 -6.64 -14.40
C VAL A 114 -6.39 -5.25 -14.22
N LEU A 115 -7.54 -5.25 -13.54
CA LEU A 115 -8.20 -4.06 -13.01
C LEU A 115 -7.17 -3.17 -12.31
N PRO A 116 -7.27 -1.83 -12.41
CA PRO A 116 -6.57 -0.99 -11.45
C PRO A 116 -6.95 -1.50 -10.06
N ALA A 117 -5.97 -1.98 -9.31
CA ALA A 117 -6.22 -2.48 -7.97
C ALA A 117 -6.98 -1.41 -7.19
N ALA A 118 -7.83 -1.82 -6.25
CA ALA A 118 -8.70 -0.91 -5.47
C ALA A 118 -7.94 0.27 -4.82
N ASP A 119 -6.62 0.17 -4.67
CA ASP A 119 -5.77 1.22 -4.13
C ASP A 119 -5.31 2.23 -5.18
N SER A 120 -5.20 1.89 -6.47
CA SER A 120 -4.64 2.77 -7.52
C SER A 120 -5.33 4.14 -7.63
N SER A 121 -6.65 4.19 -7.39
CA SER A 121 -7.44 5.43 -7.32
C SER A 121 -6.98 6.35 -6.20
N MET A 122 -6.53 5.78 -5.09
CA MET A 122 -5.95 6.50 -3.96
C MET A 122 -4.48 6.90 -4.23
N GLN A 123 -3.72 6.02 -4.89
CA GLN A 123 -2.28 6.21 -5.14
C GLN A 123 -2.01 7.42 -6.03
N TRP A 124 -2.77 7.54 -7.12
CA TRP A 124 -2.59 8.65 -8.05
C TRP A 124 -2.97 9.99 -7.43
N ALA A 125 -3.94 10.02 -6.51
CA ALA A 125 -4.26 11.23 -5.75
C ALA A 125 -3.08 11.69 -4.87
N TYR A 126 -2.35 10.77 -4.22
CA TYR A 126 -1.15 11.11 -3.46
C TYR A 126 0.00 11.56 -4.37
N ALA A 127 0.23 10.86 -5.48
CA ALA A 127 1.28 11.20 -6.44
C ALA A 127 1.02 12.57 -7.10
N ALA A 128 -0.23 12.87 -7.47
CA ALA A 128 -0.66 14.16 -8.00
C ALA A 128 -0.52 15.28 -6.95
N SER A 129 -0.91 15.00 -5.71
CA SER A 129 -0.78 15.94 -4.60
C SER A 129 0.69 16.31 -4.32
N PHE A 130 1.59 15.32 -4.35
CA PHE A 130 3.02 15.54 -4.29
C PHE A 130 3.53 16.37 -5.47
N ALA A 131 3.12 16.03 -6.70
CA ALA A 131 3.53 16.72 -7.93
C ALA A 131 3.15 18.21 -7.95
N ARG A 132 2.00 18.54 -7.34
CA ARG A 132 1.51 19.93 -7.16
C ARG A 132 2.27 20.70 -6.08
N GLY A 133 2.94 20.00 -5.18
CA GLY A 133 3.76 20.59 -4.12
C GLY A 133 3.06 20.68 -2.77
N ASN A 134 2.03 19.87 -2.53
CA ASN A 134 1.47 19.77 -1.19
C ASN A 134 2.46 19.04 -0.28
N GLN A 135 3.05 19.78 0.66
CA GLN A 135 4.01 19.29 1.64
C GLN A 135 3.76 19.96 3.01
N PRO A 136 3.82 19.20 4.13
CA PRO A 136 3.92 17.74 4.17
C PRO A 136 2.68 17.09 3.52
N LEU A 137 2.88 15.92 2.90
CA LEU A 137 1.79 15.24 2.22
C LEU A 137 0.75 14.74 3.24
N MET A 138 -0.47 15.27 3.17
CA MET A 138 -1.64 14.85 3.96
C MET A 138 -2.53 13.87 3.16
N THR A 139 -3.43 13.17 3.87
CA THR A 139 -4.48 12.34 3.26
C THR A 139 -5.39 13.18 2.35
N SER A 140 -5.48 12.87 1.05
CA SER A 140 -6.11 13.78 0.08
C SER A 140 -7.62 14.03 0.28
N TRP A 141 -8.32 13.09 0.92
CA TRP A 141 -9.73 13.20 1.32
C TRP A 141 -9.93 13.61 2.79
N GLN A 142 -8.86 13.64 3.61
CA GLN A 142 -8.87 14.00 5.03
C GLN A 142 -7.63 14.85 5.37
N PRO A 143 -7.55 16.11 4.89
CA PRO A 143 -6.29 16.86 4.87
C PRO A 143 -5.80 17.37 6.24
N ASP A 144 -6.38 16.88 7.33
CA ASP A 144 -5.92 17.06 8.72
C ASP A 144 -5.20 15.82 9.28
N LEU A 145 -5.21 14.71 8.55
CA LEU A 145 -4.58 13.46 8.97
C LEU A 145 -3.34 13.17 8.12
N THR A 146 -2.32 12.63 8.78
CA THR A 146 -1.14 12.10 8.11
C THR A 146 -1.49 10.80 7.38
N PRO A 147 -1.00 10.59 6.15
CA PRO A 147 -1.28 9.38 5.40
C PRO A 147 -0.66 8.15 6.08
N ASN A 148 -1.36 7.03 5.97
CA ASN A 148 -1.05 5.78 6.66
C ASN A 148 0.01 4.90 5.96
N TYR A 149 0.16 4.95 4.63
CA TYR A 149 0.87 3.90 3.91
C TYR A 149 1.47 4.34 2.54
N HIS A 150 2.60 3.72 2.17
CA HIS A 150 3.21 3.65 0.81
C HIS A 150 3.71 4.93 0.10
N LEU A 151 3.99 6.01 0.83
CA LEU A 151 4.36 7.31 0.22
C LEU A 151 5.56 7.28 -0.72
N GLY A 152 6.56 6.42 -0.44
CA GLY A 152 7.81 6.40 -1.19
C GLY A 152 7.63 6.17 -2.69
N ALA A 153 6.77 5.21 -3.06
CA ALA A 153 6.46 4.96 -4.48
C ALA A 153 5.76 6.15 -5.13
N TYR A 154 4.87 6.82 -4.40
CA TYR A 154 4.06 7.93 -4.92
C TYR A 154 4.87 9.22 -5.07
N PHE A 155 5.89 9.45 -4.25
CA PHE A 155 6.86 10.53 -4.49
C PHE A 155 7.57 10.36 -5.83
N LEU A 156 7.98 9.13 -6.15
CA LEU A 156 8.63 8.85 -7.42
C LEU A 156 7.65 9.03 -8.59
N GLU A 157 6.45 8.45 -8.51
CA GLU A 157 5.43 8.60 -9.56
C GLU A 157 5.04 10.07 -9.78
N GLY A 158 4.83 10.83 -8.71
CA GLY A 158 4.52 12.26 -8.77
C GLY A 158 5.65 13.08 -9.37
N ALA A 159 6.90 12.78 -9.02
CA ALA A 159 8.07 13.41 -9.64
C ALA A 159 8.16 13.11 -11.14
N LEU A 160 7.98 11.85 -11.55
CA LEU A 160 8.00 11.46 -12.96
C LEU A 160 6.84 12.09 -13.73
N TYR A 161 5.64 12.16 -13.13
CA TYR A 161 4.48 12.84 -13.71
C TYR A 161 4.79 14.31 -13.95
N ARG A 162 5.29 15.00 -12.92
CA ARG A 162 5.59 16.42 -13.00
C ARG A 162 6.69 16.76 -14.01
N LEU A 163 7.73 15.93 -14.09
CA LEU A 163 8.87 16.15 -14.99
C LEU A 163 8.57 15.79 -16.45
N THR A 164 7.73 14.76 -16.69
CA THR A 164 7.55 14.20 -18.04
C THR A 164 6.22 14.55 -18.69
N GLY A 165 5.21 14.95 -17.90
CA GLY A 165 3.83 15.11 -18.36
C GLY A 165 3.15 13.81 -18.80
N ALA A 166 3.78 12.64 -18.61
CA ALA A 166 3.18 11.35 -18.94
C ALA A 166 2.00 11.04 -17.99
N THR A 167 1.04 10.25 -18.46
CA THR A 167 -0.11 9.84 -17.62
C THR A 167 0.36 8.96 -16.46
N PHE A 168 -0.34 9.03 -15.32
CA PHE A 168 -0.05 8.16 -14.17
C PHE A 168 -0.10 6.69 -14.54
N LEU A 169 -1.08 6.28 -15.35
CA LEU A 169 -1.17 4.92 -15.86
C LEU A 169 0.13 4.48 -16.54
N LEU A 170 0.67 5.28 -17.48
CA LEU A 170 1.90 4.95 -18.19
C LEU A 170 3.11 4.89 -17.24
N ILE A 171 3.23 5.86 -16.33
CA ILE A 171 4.34 5.92 -15.36
C ILE A 171 4.30 4.72 -14.43
N HIS A 172 3.14 4.46 -13.83
CA HIS A 172 2.89 3.37 -12.90
C HIS A 172 3.21 2.02 -13.55
N THR A 173 2.71 1.81 -14.77
CA THR A 173 3.02 0.66 -15.62
C THR A 173 4.53 0.46 -15.80
N ILE A 174 5.24 1.49 -16.27
CA ILE A 174 6.68 1.37 -16.57
C ILE A 174 7.46 1.16 -15.27
N PHE A 175 7.05 1.82 -14.19
CA PHE A 175 7.67 1.68 -12.89
C PHE A 175 7.49 0.26 -12.30
N ASN A 176 6.31 -0.35 -12.43
CA ASN A 176 6.09 -1.73 -12.02
C ASN A 176 6.95 -2.72 -12.82
N ILE A 177 7.00 -2.58 -14.15
CA ILE A 177 7.87 -3.41 -15.00
C ILE A 177 9.32 -3.25 -14.57
N TYR A 178 9.76 -2.01 -14.35
CA TYR A 178 11.10 -1.68 -13.88
C TYR A 178 11.45 -2.40 -12.58
N LEU A 179 10.56 -2.39 -11.57
CA LEU A 179 10.80 -3.03 -10.28
C LEU A 179 10.73 -4.55 -10.33
N LEU A 180 9.74 -5.12 -11.02
CA LEU A 180 9.61 -6.57 -11.17
C LEU A 180 10.81 -7.16 -11.89
N LEU A 181 11.28 -6.47 -12.94
CA LEU A 181 12.47 -6.86 -13.66
C LEU A 181 13.70 -6.79 -12.75
N ALA A 182 13.86 -5.71 -11.99
CA ALA A 182 14.96 -5.57 -11.03
C ALA A 182 14.99 -6.72 -10.03
N GLY A 183 13.86 -6.98 -9.36
CA GLY A 183 13.73 -8.05 -8.36
C GLY A 183 14.03 -9.43 -8.97
N SER A 184 13.40 -9.75 -10.09
CA SER A 184 13.57 -11.04 -10.79
C SER A 184 15.00 -11.30 -11.19
N LEU A 185 15.64 -10.31 -11.82
CA LEU A 185 17.04 -10.38 -12.20
C LEU A 185 17.93 -10.55 -10.97
N MET A 186 17.69 -9.78 -9.90
CA MET A 186 18.47 -9.89 -8.68
C MET A 186 18.46 -11.30 -8.10
N VAL A 187 17.28 -11.94 -8.01
CA VAL A 187 17.15 -13.31 -7.53
C VAL A 187 17.89 -14.30 -8.42
N ILE A 188 17.66 -14.25 -9.73
CA ILE A 188 18.32 -15.15 -10.70
C ILE A 188 19.83 -15.06 -10.55
N PHE A 189 20.37 -13.83 -10.46
CA PHE A 189 21.81 -13.63 -10.48
C PHE A 189 22.50 -13.93 -9.15
N LEU A 190 21.85 -13.68 -8.01
CA LEU A 190 22.36 -14.15 -6.72
C LEU A 190 22.50 -15.67 -6.69
N LEU A 191 21.51 -16.37 -7.23
CA LEU A 191 21.50 -17.83 -7.32
C LEU A 191 22.47 -18.35 -8.40
N TRP A 192 22.62 -17.62 -9.51
CA TRP A 192 23.52 -17.96 -10.61
C TRP A 192 25.00 -17.90 -10.18
N LYS A 193 25.44 -16.86 -9.44
CA LYS A 193 26.84 -16.71 -9.01
C LYS A 193 27.38 -17.92 -8.24
N LYS A 194 26.49 -18.69 -7.60
CA LYS A 194 26.83 -19.91 -6.88
C LYS A 194 26.91 -21.16 -7.77
N GLY A 195 26.30 -21.17 -8.95
CA GLY A 195 26.12 -22.35 -9.80
C GLY A 195 27.07 -22.53 -10.99
N GLY A 196 27.11 -23.75 -11.57
CA GLY A 196 27.76 -24.05 -12.86
C GLY A 196 26.86 -23.80 -14.08
N ASN A 197 27.29 -24.15 -15.30
CA ASN A 197 26.51 -23.84 -16.52
C ASN A 197 25.08 -24.45 -16.56
N TYR A 198 24.83 -25.57 -15.87
CA TYR A 198 23.56 -26.29 -15.89
C TYR A 198 22.62 -25.97 -14.71
N THR A 199 23.12 -25.32 -13.65
CA THR A 199 22.30 -24.85 -12.51
C THR A 199 21.54 -23.56 -12.82
N LYS A 200 21.69 -23.01 -14.04
CA LYS A 200 20.97 -21.80 -14.49
C LYS A 200 19.46 -22.02 -14.60
N ILE A 201 19.03 -23.22 -14.98
CA ILE A 201 17.60 -23.58 -15.06
C ILE A 201 16.98 -23.55 -13.66
N TRP A 202 17.70 -24.00 -12.64
CA TRP A 202 17.26 -23.94 -11.25
C TRP A 202 17.05 -22.51 -10.76
N ALA A 203 17.93 -21.58 -11.11
CA ALA A 203 17.76 -20.17 -10.76
C ALA A 203 16.49 -19.56 -11.40
N ILE A 204 16.15 -19.95 -12.64
CA ILE A 204 14.91 -19.54 -13.31
C ILE A 204 13.69 -20.14 -12.62
N VAL A 205 13.72 -21.46 -12.33
CA VAL A 205 12.64 -22.15 -11.62
C VAL A 205 12.39 -21.53 -10.24
N SER A 206 13.45 -21.17 -9.51
CA SER A 206 13.35 -20.47 -8.23
C SER A 206 12.65 -19.12 -8.35
N VAL A 207 12.87 -18.37 -9.43
CA VAL A 207 12.19 -17.10 -9.68
C VAL A 207 10.72 -17.28 -10.03
N ILE A 208 10.41 -18.30 -10.83
CA ILE A 208 9.01 -18.62 -11.13
C ILE A 208 8.27 -18.98 -9.83
N ILE A 209 8.85 -19.80 -8.94
CA ILE A 209 8.24 -20.08 -7.63
C ILE A 209 8.16 -18.80 -6.78
N PHE A 210 9.23 -18.02 -6.72
CA PHE A 210 9.31 -16.84 -5.87
C PHE A 210 8.23 -15.79 -6.20
N PHE A 211 8.07 -15.44 -7.48
CA PHE A 211 7.12 -14.40 -7.90
C PHE A 211 5.68 -14.91 -8.05
N ILE A 212 5.48 -16.21 -8.29
CA ILE A 212 4.13 -16.77 -8.47
C ILE A 212 3.55 -17.27 -7.15
N SER A 213 4.34 -17.98 -6.31
CA SER A 213 3.85 -18.65 -5.10
C SER A 213 4.31 -18.02 -3.78
N TYR A 214 5.01 -16.89 -3.83
CA TYR A 214 5.40 -16.11 -2.63
C TYR A 214 6.22 -16.89 -1.60
N GLY A 215 7.00 -17.87 -2.06
CA GLY A 215 7.84 -18.70 -1.19
C GLY A 215 7.08 -19.80 -0.45
N VAL A 216 5.76 -19.95 -0.67
CA VAL A 216 5.02 -21.13 -0.22
C VAL A 216 5.44 -22.32 -1.09
N ILE A 217 5.83 -23.42 -0.44
CA ILE A 217 6.25 -24.67 -1.07
C ILE A 217 5.20 -25.74 -0.78
N ILE A 218 4.57 -26.25 -1.83
CA ILE A 218 3.61 -27.36 -1.76
C ILE A 218 4.29 -28.61 -2.33
N VAL A 219 4.21 -29.73 -1.61
CA VAL A 219 4.81 -31.01 -2.00
C VAL A 219 3.71 -32.04 -2.28
N ALA A 220 3.75 -32.67 -3.44
CA ALA A 220 2.88 -33.80 -3.79
C ALA A 220 3.39 -35.10 -3.15
N LEU A 221 2.49 -35.93 -2.60
CA LEU A 221 2.86 -37.23 -2.03
C LEU A 221 2.75 -38.36 -3.08
N PRO A 222 3.65 -39.37 -3.06
CA PRO A 222 3.72 -40.39 -4.11
C PRO A 222 2.50 -41.32 -4.25
N ASN A 223 1.70 -41.51 -3.19
CA ASN A 223 0.58 -42.48 -3.15
C ASN A 223 -0.74 -41.87 -3.66
N PHE A 224 -0.74 -41.46 -4.91
CA PHE A 224 -1.84 -40.71 -5.51
C PHE A 224 -2.63 -41.61 -6.48
N SER A 225 -3.64 -42.32 -5.97
CA SER A 225 -4.52 -43.19 -6.79
C SER A 225 -5.92 -42.61 -7.04
N SER A 226 -6.30 -41.54 -6.36
CA SER A 226 -7.48 -40.75 -6.69
C SER A 226 -7.01 -39.45 -7.32
N GLN A 227 -7.59 -39.06 -8.45
CA GLN A 227 -7.46 -37.68 -8.90
C GLN A 227 -7.85 -36.80 -7.69
N PRO A 228 -6.97 -35.90 -7.24
CA PRO A 228 -7.39 -34.89 -6.30
C PRO A 228 -8.49 -34.19 -7.07
N GLN A 229 -9.66 -34.06 -6.46
CA GLN A 229 -10.60 -33.13 -7.06
C GLN A 229 -9.84 -31.83 -7.12
N LEU A 230 -9.52 -31.38 -8.33
CA LEU A 230 -8.76 -30.15 -8.58
C LEU A 230 -9.29 -29.01 -7.69
N VAL A 231 -10.60 -29.06 -7.39
CA VAL A 231 -11.36 -28.33 -6.36
C VAL A 231 -10.70 -28.23 -4.97
N GLU A 232 -10.11 -29.29 -4.41
CA GLU A 232 -9.43 -29.27 -3.11
C GLU A 232 -8.05 -28.57 -3.17
N ILE A 233 -7.32 -28.71 -4.29
CA ILE A 233 -6.08 -27.94 -4.55
C ILE A 233 -6.41 -26.45 -4.62
N TYR A 234 -7.60 -26.09 -5.10
CA TYR A 234 -8.03 -24.71 -5.23
C TYR A 234 -8.39 -24.07 -3.89
N LYS A 235 -8.87 -24.84 -2.91
CA LYS A 235 -9.15 -24.37 -1.55
C LYS A 235 -7.92 -24.22 -0.66
N LEU A 236 -6.75 -24.75 -1.06
CA LEU A 236 -5.48 -24.57 -0.31
C LEU A 236 -5.12 -23.09 -0.08
N LYS A 237 -5.58 -22.18 -0.96
CA LYS A 237 -5.47 -20.72 -0.81
C LYS A 237 -6.28 -20.18 0.37
N ASP A 238 -7.42 -20.79 0.68
CA ASP A 238 -8.26 -20.43 1.82
C ASP A 238 -7.64 -20.90 3.16
N PHE A 239 -6.80 -21.94 3.11
CA PHE A 239 -6.05 -22.46 4.27
C PHE A 239 -4.67 -21.82 4.45
N VAL A 240 -4.03 -21.38 3.36
CA VAL A 240 -2.76 -20.65 3.39
C VAL A 240 -3.09 -19.16 3.27
N LEU A 241 -3.26 -18.48 4.42
CA LEU A 241 -3.60 -17.05 4.51
C LEU A 241 -2.75 -16.17 3.57
N ALA A 242 -1.47 -16.51 3.33
CA ALA A 242 -0.63 -15.82 2.34
C ALA A 242 -1.19 -15.81 0.91
N LYS A 243 -2.34 -16.45 0.65
CA LYS A 243 -3.04 -16.42 -0.62
C LYS A 243 -4.51 -15.95 -0.49
N GLY A 244 -5.13 -15.78 0.68
CA GLY A 244 -6.58 -15.46 0.80
C GLY A 244 -6.98 -14.01 0.41
N ASP A 245 -8.29 -13.71 0.28
CA ASP A 245 -8.91 -12.40 -0.07
C ASP A 245 -8.65 -11.25 0.96
N ALA A 246 -7.65 -11.40 1.83
CA ALA A 246 -7.27 -10.40 2.80
C ALA A 246 -6.69 -9.18 2.09
N GLY A 247 -7.48 -8.10 2.07
CA GLY A 247 -7.21 -6.85 1.38
C GLY A 247 -5.73 -6.42 1.41
N ALA A 248 -5.20 -6.15 0.22
CA ALA A 248 -3.89 -5.49 0.03
C ALA A 248 -2.68 -6.22 0.66
N SER A 249 -2.69 -7.54 0.71
CA SER A 249 -1.51 -8.34 1.11
C SER A 249 -0.71 -8.87 -0.10
N LEU A 250 0.55 -9.24 0.10
CA LEU A 250 1.44 -9.84 -0.91
C LEU A 250 1.02 -11.30 -1.13
N ILE A 251 -0.05 -11.52 -1.89
CA ILE A 251 -0.75 -12.81 -1.95
C ILE A 251 -0.76 -13.48 -3.33
N ASP A 252 -0.56 -12.70 -4.39
CA ASP A 252 -0.57 -13.22 -5.76
C ASP A 252 0.20 -12.31 -6.73
N LEU A 253 0.64 -12.84 -7.88
CA LEU A 253 1.42 -12.07 -8.86
C LEU A 253 0.73 -10.77 -9.30
N ASN A 254 -0.60 -10.69 -9.23
CA ASN A 254 -1.36 -9.49 -9.57
C ASN A 254 -1.05 -8.35 -8.59
N SER A 255 -1.03 -8.64 -7.28
CA SER A 255 -0.68 -7.68 -6.23
C SER A 255 0.73 -7.09 -6.43
N LEU A 256 1.72 -7.90 -6.83
CA LEU A 256 3.06 -7.39 -7.15
C LEU A 256 3.11 -6.60 -8.46
N SER A 257 2.37 -7.03 -9.47
CA SER A 257 2.40 -6.40 -10.80
C SER A 257 1.73 -5.04 -10.85
N TYR A 258 0.86 -4.73 -9.87
CA TYR A 258 0.06 -3.50 -9.83
C TYR A 258 0.26 -2.64 -8.58
N LEU A 259 1.02 -3.09 -7.58
CA LEU A 259 1.34 -2.27 -6.41
C LEU A 259 2.85 -1.96 -6.36
N PRO A 260 3.31 -0.82 -6.92
CA PRO A 260 4.73 -0.48 -6.99
C PRO A 260 5.38 -0.38 -5.63
N ALA A 261 4.65 0.08 -4.60
CA ALA A 261 5.14 0.09 -3.23
C ALA A 261 5.52 -1.31 -2.72
N ARG A 262 4.78 -2.34 -3.15
CA ARG A 262 5.01 -3.74 -2.79
C ARG A 262 6.18 -4.35 -3.55
N SER A 263 6.24 -4.11 -4.86
CA SER A 263 7.38 -4.51 -5.68
C SER A 263 8.68 -3.84 -5.23
N LEU A 264 8.61 -2.56 -4.85
CA LEU A 264 9.72 -1.79 -4.31
C LEU A 264 10.15 -2.33 -2.94
N SER A 265 9.20 -2.68 -2.05
CA SER A 265 9.51 -3.20 -0.72
C SER A 265 10.17 -4.58 -0.78
N ILE A 266 9.74 -5.48 -1.68
CA ILE A 266 10.44 -6.74 -1.91
C ILE A 266 11.85 -6.51 -2.44
N GLY A 267 12.00 -5.70 -3.50
CA GLY A 267 13.32 -5.36 -4.05
C GLY A 267 14.25 -4.74 -3.01
N PHE A 268 13.68 -3.93 -2.12
CA PHE A 268 14.38 -3.32 -1.00
C PHE A 268 14.88 -4.35 0.02
N ALA A 269 13.99 -5.21 0.53
CA ALA A 269 14.35 -6.24 1.50
C ALA A 269 15.49 -7.13 0.96
N LEU A 270 15.36 -7.50 -0.31
CA LEU A 270 16.33 -8.26 -1.08
C LEU A 270 17.70 -7.57 -1.18
N THR A 271 17.70 -6.28 -1.50
CA THR A 271 18.91 -5.45 -1.59
C THR A 271 19.60 -5.32 -0.22
N LEU A 272 18.81 -5.15 0.85
CA LEU A 272 19.34 -5.05 2.20
C LEU A 272 19.98 -6.37 2.64
N LEU A 273 19.31 -7.50 2.43
CA LEU A 273 19.84 -8.84 2.73
C LEU A 273 21.16 -9.10 1.98
N TYR A 274 21.26 -8.67 0.71
CA TYR A 274 22.52 -8.71 -0.03
C TYR A 274 23.60 -7.86 0.65
N PHE A 275 23.32 -6.60 0.99
CA PHE A 275 24.33 -5.75 1.64
C PHE A 275 24.76 -6.26 3.01
N MET A 276 23.86 -6.83 3.81
CA MET A 276 24.16 -7.45 5.11
C MET A 276 25.08 -8.66 4.97
N SER A 277 24.99 -9.37 3.85
CA SER A 277 25.81 -10.54 3.54
C SER A 277 27.18 -10.18 2.96
N THR A 278 27.40 -8.92 2.56
CA THR A 278 28.70 -8.47 2.02
C THR A 278 29.63 -7.94 3.13
N PRO A 279 30.93 -8.28 3.12
CA PRO A 279 31.90 -7.83 4.11
C PRO A 279 31.85 -6.31 4.36
N PHE A 280 31.74 -5.90 5.62
CA PHE A 280 31.87 -4.51 6.04
C PHE A 280 33.34 -4.10 6.08
N LYS A 281 33.76 -3.29 5.10
CA LYS A 281 34.97 -2.46 5.24
C LYS A 281 34.55 -1.11 5.86
N LYS A 282 35.43 -0.49 6.66
CA LYS A 282 35.23 0.86 7.22
C LYS A 282 35.10 1.87 6.08
N ASN A 283 33.87 2.07 5.60
CA ASN A 283 33.55 3.02 4.55
C ASN A 283 32.34 3.83 5.00
N LEU A 284 32.55 5.11 5.30
CA LEU A 284 31.50 6.05 5.72
C LEU A 284 30.33 6.06 4.73
N LEU A 285 30.59 5.92 3.43
CA LEU A 285 29.56 5.89 2.39
C LEU A 285 28.63 4.66 2.53
N LYS A 286 29.17 3.51 2.95
CA LYS A 286 28.37 2.29 3.21
C LYS A 286 27.44 2.48 4.41
N ILE A 287 27.91 3.16 5.46
CA ILE A 287 27.09 3.49 6.65
C ILE A 287 25.93 4.39 6.25
N ILE A 288 26.24 5.52 5.61
CA ILE A 288 25.23 6.51 5.18
C ILE A 288 24.20 5.84 4.28
N SER A 289 24.65 5.03 3.32
CA SER A 289 23.74 4.35 2.39
C SER A 289 22.84 3.35 3.10
N LEU A 290 23.36 2.55 4.04
CA LEU A 290 22.55 1.61 4.82
C LEU A 290 21.53 2.32 5.70
N SER A 291 21.89 3.45 6.32
CA SER A 291 20.94 4.24 7.10
C SER A 291 19.86 4.88 6.23
N ILE A 292 20.23 5.40 5.05
CA ILE A 292 19.25 5.91 4.06
C ILE A 292 18.32 4.78 3.65
N LEU A 293 18.86 3.63 3.23
CA LEU A 293 18.11 2.45 2.84
C LEU A 293 17.10 2.08 3.93
N LEU A 294 17.55 1.84 5.16
CA LEU A 294 16.68 1.48 6.28
C LEU A 294 15.61 2.55 6.55
N SER A 295 15.96 3.83 6.53
CA SER A 295 14.99 4.91 6.76
C SER A 295 13.89 4.95 5.70
N ILE A 296 14.23 4.77 4.42
CA ILE A 296 13.26 4.80 3.32
C ILE A 296 12.29 3.62 3.36
N SER A 297 12.66 2.51 4.00
CA SER A 297 11.72 1.42 4.19
C SER A 297 10.49 1.82 4.99
N ALA A 298 10.60 2.79 5.92
CA ALA A 298 9.46 3.37 6.64
C ALA A 298 8.51 4.16 5.71
N LEU A 299 9.03 4.75 4.62
CA LEU A 299 8.23 5.49 3.65
C LEU A 299 7.64 4.60 2.56
N VAL A 300 8.33 3.52 2.20
CA VAL A 300 7.89 2.59 1.15
C VAL A 300 6.85 1.61 1.70
N GLU A 301 7.14 0.98 2.83
CA GLU A 301 6.29 -0.03 3.44
C GLU A 301 6.54 -0.13 4.95
N GLU A 302 5.63 0.45 5.72
CA GLU A 302 5.69 0.47 7.18
C GLU A 302 5.75 -0.93 7.79
N SER A 303 5.01 -1.88 7.21
CA SER A 303 5.00 -3.28 7.67
C SER A 303 6.32 -4.01 7.42
N LEU A 304 7.19 -3.49 6.55
CA LEU A 304 8.52 -4.02 6.28
C LEU A 304 9.61 -3.35 7.13
N PHE A 305 9.45 -2.05 7.45
CA PHE A 305 10.41 -1.30 8.27
C PHE A 305 10.68 -1.99 9.60
N LEU A 306 9.62 -2.36 10.35
CA LEU A 306 9.77 -2.95 11.68
C LEU A 306 10.55 -4.29 11.64
N PRO A 307 10.20 -5.28 10.78
CA PRO A 307 10.99 -6.49 10.62
C PRO A 307 12.46 -6.25 10.24
N LEU A 308 12.74 -5.32 9.31
CA LEU A 308 14.11 -5.05 8.88
C LEU A 308 14.93 -4.39 9.99
N MET A 309 14.35 -3.40 10.69
CA MET A 309 14.99 -2.76 11.83
C MET A 309 15.28 -3.76 12.96
N LEU A 310 14.30 -4.59 13.34
CA LEU A 310 14.50 -5.63 14.35
C LEU A 310 15.51 -6.69 13.92
N THR A 311 15.62 -7.00 12.63
CA THR A 311 16.67 -7.89 12.12
C THR A 311 18.06 -7.27 12.29
N VAL A 312 18.23 -5.99 11.93
CA VAL A 312 19.50 -5.25 12.12
C VAL A 312 19.86 -5.14 13.60
N VAL A 313 18.88 -4.81 14.46
CA VAL A 313 19.03 -4.75 15.91
C VAL A 313 19.37 -6.13 16.49
N SER A 314 18.72 -7.20 16.02
CA SER A 314 19.00 -8.57 16.48
C SER A 314 20.43 -8.98 16.16
N ILE A 315 20.94 -8.65 14.96
CA ILE A 315 22.34 -8.90 14.60
C ILE A 315 23.28 -8.09 15.48
N PHE A 316 22.93 -6.84 15.80
CA PHE A 316 23.69 -6.04 16.75
C PHE A 316 23.68 -6.64 18.16
N ILE A 317 22.54 -7.13 18.66
CA ILE A 317 22.45 -7.77 19.97
C ILE A 317 23.24 -9.07 20.01
N LEU A 318 23.08 -9.94 19.00
CA LEU A 318 23.87 -11.17 18.86
C LEU A 318 25.38 -10.88 18.76
N SER A 319 25.78 -9.69 18.28
CA SER A 319 27.18 -9.23 18.28
C SER A 319 27.75 -8.90 19.66
N LEU A 320 26.89 -8.66 20.66
CA LEU A 320 27.31 -8.35 22.03
C LEU A 320 27.66 -9.61 22.83
N PHE A 321 27.04 -10.74 22.50
CA PHE A 321 27.23 -11.99 23.22
C PHE A 321 28.37 -12.81 22.60
N SER A 322 29.44 -13.00 23.38
CA SER A 322 30.68 -13.72 23.01
C SER A 322 30.54 -15.25 22.89
N PHE A 323 29.31 -15.80 22.95
CA PHE A 323 29.04 -17.24 22.96
C PHE A 323 29.25 -17.96 21.61
N ILE A 324 29.59 -17.25 20.53
CA ILE A 324 29.98 -17.86 19.24
C ILE A 324 31.47 -17.57 19.00
N PRO A 325 32.39 -18.51 19.32
CA PRO A 325 33.83 -18.24 19.49
C PRO A 325 34.62 -17.83 18.23
N LYS A 326 33.99 -17.73 17.06
CA LYS A 326 34.65 -17.34 15.80
C LYS A 326 33.84 -16.34 14.97
N LEU A 327 33.41 -15.27 15.62
CA LEU A 327 32.72 -14.12 15.01
C LEU A 327 33.55 -12.82 15.09
N GLU A 328 34.86 -12.89 14.84
CA GLU A 328 35.72 -11.69 14.71
C GLU A 328 35.13 -10.64 13.76
N TYR A 329 34.45 -11.09 12.70
CA TYR A 329 33.78 -10.23 11.73
C TYR A 329 32.64 -9.41 12.37
N ILE A 330 31.85 -10.02 13.26
CA ILE A 330 30.70 -9.38 13.90
C ILE A 330 31.14 -8.42 15.04
N ALA A 331 32.18 -8.78 15.80
CA ALA A 331 32.77 -7.87 16.80
C ALA A 331 33.36 -6.60 16.16
N LYS A 332 33.96 -6.71 14.95
CA LYS A 332 34.54 -5.57 14.19
C LYS A 332 33.48 -4.60 13.64
N ILE A 333 32.21 -5.03 13.50
CA ILE A 333 31.11 -4.22 12.93
C ILE A 333 30.12 -3.71 13.98
N ARG A 334 30.24 -4.09 15.26
CA ARG A 334 29.32 -3.67 16.33
C ARG A 334 29.14 -2.15 16.43
N LYS A 335 30.26 -1.40 16.48
CA LYS A 335 30.23 0.08 16.52
C LYS A 335 29.56 0.66 15.26
N LEU A 336 29.73 -0.01 14.12
CA LEU A 336 29.17 0.39 12.84
C LEU A 336 27.65 0.23 12.82
N LEU A 337 27.15 -0.92 13.26
CA LEU A 337 25.73 -1.21 13.35
C LEU A 337 25.03 -0.25 14.31
N PHE A 338 25.66 0.08 15.44
CA PHE A 338 25.14 1.09 16.36
C PHE A 338 24.97 2.45 15.69
N VAL A 339 25.99 2.92 14.95
CA VAL A 339 25.90 4.19 14.19
C VAL A 339 24.80 4.11 13.11
N VAL A 340 24.67 2.99 12.41
CA VAL A 340 23.62 2.79 11.40
C VAL A 340 22.24 2.91 12.05
N ILE A 341 22.02 2.25 13.20
CA ILE A 341 20.76 2.30 13.94
C ILE A 341 20.47 3.75 14.38
N MET A 342 21.42 4.40 15.05
CA MET A 342 21.24 5.79 15.53
C MET A 342 20.94 6.77 14.39
N LEU A 343 21.71 6.69 13.29
CA LEU A 343 21.50 7.57 12.13
C LEU A 343 20.15 7.28 11.47
N THR A 344 19.73 6.01 11.39
CA THR A 344 18.40 5.65 10.87
C THR A 344 17.29 6.26 11.74
N THR A 345 17.38 6.12 13.06
CA THR A 345 16.40 6.69 13.99
C THR A 345 16.30 8.21 13.83
N VAL A 346 17.43 8.91 13.76
CA VAL A 346 17.45 10.37 13.53
C VAL A 346 16.79 10.72 12.21
N ILE A 347 17.15 10.03 11.12
CA ILE A 347 16.55 10.28 9.80
C ILE A 347 15.03 10.04 9.84
N VAL A 348 14.55 8.95 10.43
CA VAL A 348 13.11 8.65 10.52
C VAL A 348 12.36 9.76 11.26
N ILE A 349 12.88 10.24 12.40
CA ILE A 349 12.28 11.36 13.15
C ILE A 349 12.15 12.61 12.28
N PHE A 350 13.21 12.97 11.53
CA PHE A 350 13.18 14.12 10.62
C PHE A 350 12.31 13.87 9.37
N GLN A 351 12.16 12.62 8.93
CA GLN A 351 11.29 12.24 7.81
C GLN A 351 9.81 12.35 8.18
N GLY A 352 9.42 12.19 9.45
CA GLY A 352 8.04 12.29 9.90
C GLY A 352 7.17 11.13 9.40
N GLY A 353 5.86 11.34 9.32
CA GLY A 353 4.90 10.37 8.77
C GLY A 353 4.45 9.30 9.76
N PHE A 354 3.73 8.29 9.24
CA PHE A 354 3.03 7.29 10.05
C PHE A 354 3.91 6.61 11.11
N VAL A 355 5.11 6.13 10.76
CA VAL A 355 6.00 5.48 11.73
C VAL A 355 6.41 6.44 12.86
N THR A 356 6.71 7.70 12.54
CA THR A 356 7.07 8.73 13.51
C THR A 356 5.88 9.10 14.39
N ASP A 357 4.69 9.28 13.79
CA ASP A 357 3.45 9.58 14.51
C ASP A 357 3.01 8.43 15.42
N ASN A 358 3.27 7.18 15.02
CA ASN A 358 2.98 6.00 15.85
C ASN A 358 3.97 5.80 16.98
N MET A 359 5.26 6.03 16.74
CA MET A 359 6.31 5.80 17.73
C MET A 359 6.45 6.96 18.74
N PHE A 360 6.16 8.19 18.31
CA PHE A 360 6.41 9.41 19.10
C PHE A 360 5.18 10.32 19.25
N GLY A 361 4.02 9.94 18.71
CA GLY A 361 2.78 10.70 18.84
C GLY A 361 2.23 10.71 20.26
N ALA A 362 1.74 11.87 20.71
CA ALA A 362 1.23 12.07 22.06
C ALA A 362 -0.17 11.47 22.33
N LYS A 363 -0.90 11.01 21.29
CA LYS A 363 -2.28 10.53 21.42
C LYS A 363 -2.32 9.00 21.47
N ARG A 364 -2.95 8.38 22.48
CA ARG A 364 -3.15 6.91 22.57
C ARG A 364 -3.85 6.31 21.35
N GLU A 365 -4.67 7.11 20.67
CA GLU A 365 -5.31 6.70 19.43
C GLU A 365 -4.32 6.43 18.31
N SER A 366 -3.11 7.01 18.35
CA SER A 366 -2.12 6.99 17.27
C SER A 366 -1.16 5.82 17.29
N GLN A 367 -1.35 4.74 18.06
CA GLN A 367 -0.47 3.55 17.99
C GLN A 367 -1.03 2.49 17.04
N ALA A 368 -0.38 2.28 15.90
CA ALA A 368 -0.80 1.34 14.86
C ALA A 368 -0.58 -0.13 15.19
N TYR A 369 0.42 -0.45 16.01
CA TYR A 369 0.68 -1.82 16.45
C TYR A 369 0.49 -1.92 17.96
N ARG A 370 -0.35 -2.85 18.38
CA ARG A 370 -0.45 -3.27 19.79
C ARG A 370 0.25 -4.62 19.96
N ILE A 371 1.05 -4.77 21.01
CA ILE A 371 1.55 -6.08 21.41
C ILE A 371 0.38 -6.82 22.06
N VAL A 372 0.08 -8.01 21.56
CA VAL A 372 -1.02 -8.84 22.07
C VAL A 372 -0.43 -10.10 22.66
N ASN A 373 -0.92 -10.50 23.83
CA ASN A 373 -0.56 -11.80 24.37
C ASN A 373 -1.27 -12.88 23.55
N PRO A 374 -0.56 -13.74 22.80
CA PRO A 374 -1.19 -14.81 22.05
C PRO A 374 -1.86 -15.86 22.96
N LEU A 375 -1.71 -15.81 24.27
CA LEU A 375 -2.34 -16.75 25.21
C LEU A 375 -3.54 -16.17 25.96
N ALA A 376 -3.78 -14.85 25.88
CA ALA A 376 -4.95 -14.22 26.49
C ALA A 376 -6.15 -14.38 25.54
N GLY A 377 -6.87 -15.48 25.68
CA GLY A 377 -8.09 -15.74 24.92
C GLY A 377 -9.22 -14.84 25.38
N GLU A 378 -9.64 -13.92 24.51
CA GLU A 378 -11.05 -13.54 24.26
C GLU A 378 -11.14 -12.47 23.15
N ASP A 379 -10.17 -11.55 23.04
CA ASP A 379 -10.22 -10.45 22.04
C ASP A 379 -9.26 -10.61 20.83
N ALA A 380 -8.47 -11.69 20.80
CA ALA A 380 -7.58 -11.98 19.67
C ALA A 380 -8.37 -12.65 18.52
N PHE A 381 -9.02 -11.81 17.71
CA PHE A 381 -9.84 -12.16 16.53
C PHE A 381 -9.44 -13.47 15.81
N ILE A 382 -10.48 -14.16 15.32
CA ILE A 382 -10.57 -15.46 14.64
C ILE A 382 -9.34 -15.89 13.80
N SER A 383 -8.65 -14.97 13.12
CA SER A 383 -7.42 -15.28 12.36
C SER A 383 -6.24 -15.72 13.23
N THR A 384 -6.14 -15.27 14.47
CA THR A 384 -5.00 -15.64 15.36
C THR A 384 -5.26 -16.98 16.05
N ASN A 385 -6.50 -17.31 16.37
CA ASN A 385 -6.87 -18.58 17.01
C ASN A 385 -6.98 -19.73 15.99
N ILE A 386 -7.50 -19.51 14.78
CA ILE A 386 -7.41 -20.50 13.67
C ILE A 386 -5.93 -20.79 13.37
N PHE A 387 -5.05 -19.80 13.47
CA PHE A 387 -3.62 -19.97 13.18
C PHE A 387 -2.83 -20.55 14.33
N LYS A 388 -3.17 -20.24 15.59
CA LYS A 388 -2.68 -21.02 16.72
C LYS A 388 -3.11 -22.48 16.56
N ASP A 389 -4.30 -22.73 16.03
CA ASP A 389 -4.76 -24.09 15.79
C ASP A 389 -3.99 -24.74 14.61
N ILE A 390 -3.63 -24.02 13.55
CA ILE A 390 -2.78 -24.52 12.43
C ILE A 390 -1.29 -24.68 12.82
N TYR A 391 -0.74 -23.81 13.65
CA TYR A 391 0.66 -23.88 14.10
C TYR A 391 0.85 -24.81 15.31
N PHE A 392 -0.15 -24.93 16.19
CA PHE A 392 -0.04 -25.60 17.49
C PHE A 392 -1.10 -26.68 17.79
N LYS A 393 -2.32 -26.70 17.20
CA LYS A 393 -3.35 -27.74 17.51
C LYS A 393 -3.53 -28.84 16.46
N SER A 394 -3.34 -28.59 15.18
CA SER A 394 -3.25 -29.65 14.21
C SER A 394 -1.98 -30.43 14.54
N ASN A 395 -2.08 -31.76 14.63
CA ASN A 395 -0.93 -32.62 14.39
C ASN A 395 -0.07 -31.97 13.30
N LEU A 396 1.25 -31.89 13.52
CA LEU A 396 2.34 -31.23 12.76
C LEU A 396 2.40 -31.48 11.21
N TRP A 397 1.26 -31.77 10.59
CA TRP A 397 0.94 -32.52 9.39
C TRP A 397 -0.51 -32.15 9.01
N PHE A 398 -0.71 -31.34 7.98
CA PHE A 398 -2.02 -31.22 7.34
C PHE A 398 -2.05 -32.12 6.11
N PRO A 399 -2.46 -33.40 6.24
CA PRO A 399 -2.74 -34.24 5.09
C PRO A 399 -4.04 -33.72 4.45
N PHE A 400 -3.93 -32.77 3.54
CA PHE A 400 -4.94 -32.64 2.49
C PHE A 400 -4.71 -33.82 1.57
N SER A 401 -5.63 -34.79 1.47
CA SER A 401 -5.78 -35.74 0.37
C SER A 401 -4.62 -35.76 -0.68
N GLY A 402 -3.43 -36.22 -0.25
CA GLY A 402 -2.20 -36.39 -1.06
C GLY A 402 -1.25 -35.18 -1.29
N TRP A 403 -1.36 -34.10 -0.51
CA TRP A 403 -0.49 -32.91 -0.56
C TRP A 403 0.07 -32.53 0.82
N PHE A 404 1.21 -31.83 0.85
CA PHE A 404 1.91 -31.42 2.07
C PHE A 404 2.42 -29.97 2.01
N VAL A 405 2.15 -29.17 3.05
CA VAL A 405 2.73 -27.83 3.27
C VAL A 405 3.59 -27.87 4.55
N PRO A 406 4.93 -27.76 4.46
CA PRO A 406 5.80 -27.83 5.63
C PRO A 406 5.65 -26.59 6.53
N SER A 407 5.72 -26.79 7.85
CA SER A 407 5.75 -25.68 8.82
C SER A 407 7.01 -24.81 8.60
N PRO A 408 6.88 -23.47 8.66
CA PRO A 408 8.00 -22.56 8.43
C PRO A 408 9.11 -22.69 9.48
N LEU A 409 8.80 -23.17 10.69
CA LEU A 409 9.79 -23.41 11.74
C LEU A 409 10.86 -24.44 11.32
N TRP A 410 10.47 -25.48 10.58
CA TRP A 410 11.42 -26.47 10.05
C TRP A 410 12.40 -25.83 9.08
N PHE A 411 11.91 -24.96 8.20
CA PHE A 411 12.78 -24.26 7.26
C PHE A 411 13.73 -23.29 7.96
N ILE A 412 13.26 -22.54 8.97
CA ILE A 412 14.15 -21.70 9.80
C ILE A 412 15.26 -22.56 10.40
N LEU A 413 14.91 -23.68 11.05
CA LEU A 413 15.88 -24.57 11.69
C LEU A 413 16.90 -25.14 10.69
N ILE A 414 16.44 -25.63 9.54
CA ILE A 414 17.30 -26.16 8.47
C ILE A 414 18.29 -25.09 7.98
N LEU A 415 17.80 -23.87 7.74
CA LEU A 415 18.62 -22.77 7.25
C LEU A 415 19.62 -22.28 8.29
N VAL A 416 19.24 -22.24 9.58
CA VAL A 416 20.15 -21.90 10.69
C VAL A 416 21.25 -22.96 10.83
N ILE A 417 20.89 -24.25 10.84
CA ILE A 417 21.84 -25.36 10.91
C ILE A 417 22.78 -25.33 9.71
N TYR A 418 22.24 -25.18 8.50
CA TYR A 418 23.05 -25.09 7.28
C TYR A 418 23.99 -23.88 7.31
N SER A 419 23.48 -22.70 7.69
CA SER A 419 24.27 -21.48 7.86
C SER A 419 25.41 -21.68 8.85
N TYR A 420 25.16 -22.39 9.95
CA TYR A 420 26.17 -22.70 10.96
C TYR A 420 27.25 -23.65 10.43
N ILE A 421 26.84 -24.76 9.81
CA ILE A 421 27.76 -25.79 9.28
C ILE A 421 28.60 -25.25 8.12
N LYS A 422 27.97 -24.55 7.17
CA LYS A 422 28.63 -24.02 5.96
C LYS A 422 29.24 -22.64 6.15
N LYS A 423 28.96 -21.97 7.27
CA LYS A 423 29.37 -20.58 7.54
C LYS A 423 28.87 -19.63 6.45
N GLU A 424 27.65 -19.83 5.99
CA GLU A 424 27.03 -19.08 4.90
C GLU A 424 26.12 -17.95 5.45
N PRO A 425 26.58 -16.69 5.45
CA PRO A 425 25.89 -15.60 6.16
C PRO A 425 24.53 -15.23 5.55
N PHE A 426 24.35 -15.48 4.25
CA PHE A 426 23.10 -15.18 3.54
C PHE A 426 21.94 -16.04 4.09
N THR A 427 22.13 -17.36 4.21
CA THR A 427 21.12 -18.28 4.75
C THR A 427 20.76 -17.99 6.21
N GLY A 428 21.74 -17.58 7.02
CA GLY A 428 21.49 -17.16 8.39
C GLY A 428 20.69 -15.85 8.48
N SER A 429 20.99 -14.90 7.59
CA SER A 429 20.26 -13.61 7.52
C SER A 429 18.81 -13.79 7.08
N THR A 430 18.56 -14.64 6.07
CA THR A 430 17.20 -14.96 5.63
C THR A 430 16.40 -15.69 6.70
N ALA A 431 17.03 -16.62 7.43
CA ALA A 431 16.37 -17.35 8.51
C ALA A 431 16.01 -16.44 9.69
N LEU A 432 16.92 -15.53 10.07
CA LEU A 432 16.67 -14.56 11.14
C LEU A 432 15.56 -13.58 10.76
N PHE A 433 15.59 -13.03 9.54
CA PHE A 433 14.54 -12.14 9.06
C PHE A 433 13.17 -12.85 9.03
N ALA A 434 13.12 -14.10 8.57
CA ALA A 434 11.91 -14.90 8.60
C ALA A 434 11.40 -15.13 10.03
N ALA A 435 12.29 -15.47 10.96
CA ALA A 435 11.94 -15.64 12.37
C ALA A 435 11.32 -14.37 12.97
N VAL A 436 11.94 -13.20 12.74
CA VAL A 436 11.40 -11.90 13.19
C VAL A 436 10.01 -11.64 12.60
N CYS A 437 9.82 -11.89 11.30
CA CYS A 437 8.53 -11.71 10.64
C CYS A 437 7.43 -12.58 11.26
N PHE A 438 7.70 -13.88 11.47
CA PHE A 438 6.72 -14.78 12.09
C PHE A 438 6.48 -14.46 13.57
N THR A 439 7.50 -14.05 14.32
CA THR A 439 7.31 -13.59 15.70
C THR A 439 6.39 -12.37 15.74
N LEU A 440 6.66 -11.34 14.93
CA LEU A 440 5.80 -10.16 14.85
C LEU A 440 4.39 -10.50 14.38
N PHE A 441 4.24 -11.41 13.42
CA PHE A 441 2.93 -11.88 12.99
C PHE A 441 2.11 -12.51 14.14
N LEU A 442 2.77 -13.19 15.08
CA LEU A 442 2.13 -13.84 16.24
C LEU A 442 1.95 -12.92 17.45
N THR A 443 2.79 -11.90 17.63
CA THR A 443 2.84 -11.08 18.85
C THR A 443 2.40 -9.63 18.66
N ALA A 444 2.36 -9.14 17.42
CA ALA A 444 1.92 -7.78 17.10
C ALA A 444 0.60 -7.82 16.33
N GLN A 445 -0.31 -6.91 16.69
CA GLN A 445 -1.57 -6.71 15.99
C GLN A 445 -1.64 -5.30 15.44
N TYR A 446 -1.83 -5.20 14.13
CA TYR A 446 -2.20 -3.95 13.49
C TYR A 446 -3.60 -3.55 13.98
N LYS A 447 -3.66 -2.48 14.78
CA LYS A 447 -4.85 -2.01 15.51
C LYS A 447 -6.03 -1.74 14.58
N TYR A 448 -5.75 -1.26 13.38
CA TYR A 448 -6.74 -0.69 12.47
C TYR A 448 -7.26 -1.64 11.41
N CYS A 449 -6.52 -2.71 11.13
CA CYS A 449 -6.90 -3.75 10.18
C CYS A 449 -6.10 -5.00 10.51
N THR A 450 -6.69 -5.86 11.34
CA THR A 450 -6.02 -7.07 11.85
C THR A 450 -5.58 -8.01 10.72
N GLN A 451 -6.30 -8.00 9.59
CA GLN A 451 -5.93 -8.74 8.38
C GLN A 451 -4.61 -8.26 7.74
N CYS A 452 -4.21 -6.99 7.93
CA CYS A 452 -2.94 -6.48 7.40
C CYS A 452 -1.71 -7.15 8.03
N ASN A 453 -1.84 -7.80 9.20
CA ASN A 453 -0.76 -8.58 9.80
C ASN A 453 -0.25 -9.70 8.88
N ILE A 454 -1.10 -10.22 8.01
CA ILE A 454 -0.77 -11.27 7.04
C ILE A 454 0.43 -10.92 6.15
N ARG A 455 0.71 -9.62 5.97
CA ARG A 455 1.88 -9.11 5.24
C ARG A 455 3.19 -9.58 5.87
N LEU A 456 3.26 -9.57 7.21
CA LEU A 456 4.42 -10.07 7.97
C LEU A 456 4.64 -11.56 7.69
N HIS A 457 3.56 -12.34 7.64
CA HIS A 457 3.61 -13.75 7.27
C HIS A 457 4.14 -13.94 5.84
N SER A 458 3.64 -13.19 4.85
CA SER A 458 4.15 -13.24 3.47
C SER A 458 5.64 -12.89 3.38
N PHE A 459 6.12 -11.85 4.08
CA PHE A 459 7.55 -11.53 4.12
C PHE A 459 8.41 -12.65 4.73
N GLY A 460 7.88 -13.35 5.74
CA GLY A 460 8.53 -14.53 6.32
C GLY A 460 8.71 -15.65 5.29
N TYR A 461 7.66 -16.00 4.54
CA TYR A 461 7.71 -17.04 3.51
C TYR A 461 8.62 -16.69 2.33
N ILE A 462 8.59 -15.43 1.89
CA ILE A 462 9.51 -14.88 0.87
C ILE A 462 10.96 -15.14 1.28
N ALA A 463 11.32 -14.80 2.53
CA ALA A 463 12.67 -14.98 3.03
C ALA A 463 13.08 -16.45 3.18
N LEU A 464 12.17 -17.32 3.62
CA LEU A 464 12.40 -18.76 3.67
C LEU A 464 12.64 -19.34 2.27
N GLY A 465 11.80 -18.97 1.31
CA GLY A 465 11.95 -19.36 -0.09
C GLY A 465 13.37 -19.05 -0.59
N PHE A 466 13.87 -17.84 -0.34
CA PHE A 466 15.24 -17.47 -0.70
C PHE A 466 16.31 -18.37 -0.10
N GLY A 467 16.25 -18.58 1.22
CA GLY A 467 17.24 -19.42 1.88
C GLY A 467 17.21 -20.86 1.39
N ILE A 468 16.01 -21.42 1.15
CA ILE A 468 15.84 -22.80 0.69
C ILE A 468 16.37 -22.96 -0.74
N PHE A 469 16.03 -22.04 -1.65
CA PHE A 469 16.53 -22.11 -3.02
C PHE A 469 18.04 -21.96 -3.09
N TYR A 470 18.59 -21.05 -2.29
CA TYR A 470 20.04 -20.90 -2.16
C TYR A 470 20.69 -22.22 -1.71
N LEU A 471 20.13 -22.86 -0.68
CA LEU A 471 20.58 -24.15 -0.18
C LEU A 471 20.49 -25.23 -1.26
N ILE A 472 19.35 -25.35 -1.97
CA ILE A 472 19.15 -26.34 -3.03
C ILE A 472 20.19 -26.17 -4.14
N ILE A 473 20.43 -24.93 -4.59
CA ILE A 473 21.40 -24.66 -5.67
C ILE A 473 22.83 -24.98 -5.23
N ASP A 474 23.19 -24.68 -3.98
CA ASP A 474 24.51 -25.06 -3.44
C ASP A 474 24.70 -26.59 -3.39
N LEU A 475 23.66 -27.34 -3.02
CA LEU A 475 23.69 -28.80 -3.02
C LEU A 475 23.82 -29.36 -4.44
N LEU A 476 23.03 -28.84 -5.39
CA LEU A 476 22.99 -29.31 -6.78
C LEU A 476 24.23 -28.95 -7.60
N LYS A 477 25.06 -28.02 -7.10
CA LYS A 477 26.34 -27.70 -7.74
C LYS A 477 27.29 -28.90 -7.77
N LYS A 478 27.16 -29.82 -6.81
CA LYS A 478 28.12 -30.91 -6.57
C LYS A 478 27.73 -32.23 -7.25
N THR A 479 26.60 -32.25 -7.97
CA THR A 479 26.00 -33.44 -8.55
C THR A 479 26.21 -33.51 -10.06
N SER A 480 26.21 -34.74 -10.60
CA SER A 480 26.39 -34.96 -12.04
C SER A 480 25.19 -34.41 -12.85
N LYS A 481 25.42 -34.08 -14.12
CA LYS A 481 24.39 -33.53 -15.04
C LYS A 481 23.11 -34.39 -15.07
N LYS A 482 23.25 -35.72 -15.11
CA LYS A 482 22.11 -36.66 -15.12
C LYS A 482 21.33 -36.63 -13.80
N LYS A 483 22.02 -36.64 -12.65
CA LYS A 483 21.39 -36.52 -11.32
C LYS A 483 20.66 -35.19 -11.18
N ASN A 484 21.26 -34.09 -11.65
CA ASN A 484 20.63 -32.77 -11.66
C ASN A 484 19.36 -32.71 -12.51
N LEU A 485 19.35 -33.36 -13.68
CA LEU A 485 18.17 -33.42 -14.53
C LEU A 485 17.04 -34.23 -13.86
N ILE A 486 17.37 -35.36 -13.23
CA ILE A 486 16.39 -36.18 -12.50
C ILE A 486 15.83 -35.39 -11.31
N SER A 487 16.69 -34.77 -10.49
CA SER A 487 16.25 -33.90 -9.39
C SER A 487 15.37 -32.76 -9.87
N LEU A 488 15.65 -32.20 -11.06
CA LEU A 488 14.85 -31.13 -11.65
C LEU A 488 13.47 -31.63 -12.05
N VAL A 489 13.39 -32.78 -12.72
CA VAL A 489 12.10 -33.39 -13.10
C VAL A 489 11.27 -33.71 -11.86
N LEU A 490 11.89 -34.33 -10.85
CA LEU A 490 11.20 -34.63 -9.58
C LEU A 490 10.72 -33.34 -8.89
N PHE A 491 11.57 -32.31 -8.83
CA PHE A 491 11.16 -31.04 -8.25
C PHE A 491 10.04 -30.37 -9.05
N ILE A 492 10.08 -30.44 -10.39
CA ILE A 492 9.02 -29.87 -11.23
C ILE A 492 7.68 -30.57 -10.96
N VAL A 493 7.68 -31.91 -10.99
CA VAL A 493 6.46 -32.71 -10.86
C VAL A 493 5.90 -32.65 -9.44
N PHE A 494 6.74 -32.83 -8.43
CA PHE A 494 6.29 -32.97 -7.05
C PHE A 494 6.22 -31.63 -6.29
N ILE A 495 6.86 -30.57 -6.78
CA ILE A 495 6.89 -29.28 -6.06
C ILE A 495 6.43 -28.12 -6.95
N LEU A 496 7.03 -27.91 -8.11
CA LEU A 496 6.76 -26.73 -8.95
C LEU A 496 5.32 -26.68 -9.47
N ILE A 497 4.87 -27.72 -10.17
CA ILE A 497 3.53 -27.79 -10.76
C ILE A 497 2.47 -27.66 -9.66
N PRO A 498 2.53 -28.41 -8.54
CA PRO A 498 1.60 -28.24 -7.42
C PRO A 498 1.58 -26.82 -6.85
N THR A 499 2.77 -26.24 -6.68
CA THR A 499 2.94 -24.92 -6.07
C THR A 499 2.36 -23.79 -6.94
N ILE A 500 2.55 -23.87 -8.26
CA ILE A 500 2.18 -22.80 -9.22
C ILE A 500 0.77 -22.97 -9.81
N SER A 501 0.31 -24.20 -10.01
CA SER A 501 -0.96 -24.46 -10.70
C SER A 501 -2.17 -23.83 -10.01
N SER A 502 -2.18 -23.82 -8.67
CA SER A 502 -3.18 -23.12 -7.85
C SER A 502 -3.26 -21.62 -8.17
N ASP A 503 -2.10 -20.95 -8.27
CA ASP A 503 -2.03 -19.51 -8.51
C ASP A 503 -2.39 -19.15 -9.95
N LEU A 504 -1.94 -19.94 -10.93
CA LEU A 504 -2.25 -19.68 -12.35
C LEU A 504 -3.75 -19.84 -12.65
N TYR A 505 -4.42 -20.84 -12.07
CA TYR A 505 -5.86 -21.05 -12.27
C TYR A 505 -6.71 -19.95 -11.62
N TYR A 506 -6.41 -19.57 -10.37
CA TYR A 506 -7.14 -18.49 -9.71
C TYR A 506 -6.97 -17.16 -10.44
N GLN A 507 -5.76 -16.91 -10.95
CA GLN A 507 -5.50 -15.76 -11.81
C GLN A 507 -6.36 -15.80 -13.08
N ASP A 508 -6.46 -16.95 -13.75
CA ASP A 508 -7.34 -17.10 -14.93
C ASP A 508 -8.81 -16.84 -14.57
N LYS A 509 -9.30 -17.38 -13.45
CA LYS A 509 -10.65 -17.11 -12.94
C LYS A 509 -10.88 -15.62 -12.70
N ASN A 510 -9.98 -14.93 -12.00
CA ASN A 510 -10.11 -13.50 -11.70
C ASN A 510 -10.00 -12.63 -12.97
N ILE A 511 -9.15 -13.02 -13.93
CA ILE A 511 -9.08 -12.36 -15.24
C ILE A 511 -10.42 -12.53 -15.97
N ASN A 512 -10.95 -13.75 -15.99
CA ASN A 512 -12.21 -14.05 -16.67
C ASN A 512 -13.41 -13.35 -16.00
N GLU A 513 -13.45 -13.28 -14.67
CA GLU A 513 -14.46 -12.52 -13.90
C GLU A 513 -14.32 -11.01 -14.12
N GLY A 514 -13.10 -10.47 -14.04
CA GLY A 514 -12.83 -9.04 -14.26
C GLY A 514 -13.14 -8.56 -15.68
N ILE A 515 -12.86 -9.39 -16.69
CA ILE A 515 -13.24 -9.13 -18.10
C ILE A 515 -14.77 -9.18 -18.27
N ARG A 516 -15.44 -10.15 -17.64
CA ARG A 516 -16.90 -10.34 -17.77
C ARG A 516 -17.72 -9.27 -17.05
N GLU A 517 -17.28 -8.82 -15.88
CA GLU A 517 -18.09 -7.93 -15.04
C GLU A 517 -18.02 -6.44 -15.43
N LYS A 518 -17.22 -6.03 -16.42
CA LYS A 518 -17.00 -4.60 -16.78
C LYS A 518 -16.72 -3.69 -15.57
N LYS A 519 -16.28 -4.25 -14.43
CA LYS A 519 -15.88 -3.52 -13.22
C LYS A 519 -14.81 -2.44 -13.41
N PRO A 520 -13.89 -2.47 -14.43
CA PRO A 520 -12.97 -1.36 -14.60
C PRO A 520 -13.72 -0.06 -14.87
N SER A 521 -14.87 -0.10 -15.54
CA SER A 521 -15.61 1.10 -15.96
C SER A 521 -16.20 1.91 -14.79
N ILE A 522 -16.43 1.30 -13.63
CA ILE A 522 -17.03 2.00 -12.47
C ILE A 522 -15.96 2.74 -11.64
N ILE A 523 -14.71 2.25 -11.65
CA ILE A 523 -13.57 2.86 -10.93
C ILE A 523 -12.72 3.75 -11.85
N LEU A 524 -12.60 3.40 -13.14
CA LEU A 524 -11.81 4.12 -14.16
C LEU A 524 -12.60 5.10 -15.01
N SER A 525 -13.92 5.07 -14.98
CA SER A 525 -14.65 6.25 -15.44
C SER A 525 -14.76 7.13 -14.21
N PRO A 526 -13.90 8.16 -14.01
CA PRO A 526 -14.50 9.38 -13.52
C PRO A 526 -15.64 9.61 -14.49
N ARG A 527 -16.89 9.36 -14.08
CA ARG A 527 -18.00 9.88 -14.87
C ARG A 527 -17.63 11.34 -15.08
N ASN A 528 -17.56 11.75 -16.34
CA ASN A 528 -17.19 13.09 -16.80
C ASN A 528 -18.17 14.15 -16.25
N SER A 529 -18.36 14.24 -14.93
CA SER A 529 -19.21 15.24 -14.28
C SER A 529 -18.48 16.57 -14.24
N ILE A 530 -17.16 16.54 -14.05
CA ILE A 530 -16.33 17.75 -14.08
C ILE A 530 -15.67 17.88 -15.46
N PRO A 531 -15.85 19.02 -16.15
CA PRO A 531 -15.08 19.35 -17.34
C PRO A 531 -13.57 19.36 -17.02
N ASP A 532 -12.77 18.61 -17.78
CA ASP A 532 -11.31 18.49 -17.57
C ASP A 532 -10.61 19.86 -17.48
N GLU A 533 -11.10 20.85 -18.23
CA GLU A 533 -10.59 22.23 -18.20
C GLU A 533 -10.63 22.83 -16.79
N ILE A 534 -11.70 22.57 -16.02
CA ILE A 534 -11.84 23.08 -14.65
C ILE A 534 -10.87 22.38 -13.70
N GLY A 535 -10.75 21.05 -13.81
CA GLY A 535 -9.79 20.28 -13.01
C GLY A 535 -8.34 20.72 -13.26
N ILE A 536 -7.98 20.92 -14.53
CA ILE A 536 -6.67 21.43 -14.95
C ILE A 536 -6.44 22.86 -14.43
N TRP A 537 -7.42 23.75 -14.59
CA TRP A 537 -7.32 25.12 -14.08
C TRP A 537 -7.14 25.13 -12.56
N ALA A 538 -7.91 24.32 -11.82
CA ALA A 538 -7.84 24.24 -10.37
C ALA A 538 -6.47 23.75 -9.88
N ARG A 539 -5.89 22.74 -10.55
CA ARG A 539 -4.54 22.24 -10.27
C ARG A 539 -3.50 23.37 -10.29
N ASP A 540 -3.59 24.21 -11.31
CA ASP A 540 -2.56 25.21 -11.63
C ASP A 540 -2.76 26.54 -10.89
N ASN A 541 -3.98 26.86 -10.45
CA ASN A 541 -4.32 28.17 -9.87
C ASN A 541 -4.68 28.14 -8.37
N ILE A 542 -5.22 27.03 -7.86
CA ILE A 542 -5.46 26.93 -6.41
C ILE A 542 -4.10 26.75 -5.72
N PRO A 543 -3.80 27.45 -4.62
CA PRO A 543 -2.54 27.25 -3.89
C PRO A 543 -2.42 25.85 -3.27
N PRO A 544 -1.19 25.30 -3.15
CA PRO A 544 -0.96 24.06 -2.41
C PRO A 544 -1.45 24.16 -0.96
N ASN A 545 -1.80 23.02 -0.36
CA ASN A 545 -2.36 22.88 1.00
C ASN A 545 -3.76 23.48 1.23
N GLU A 546 -4.36 24.10 0.21
CA GLU A 546 -5.74 24.57 0.25
C GLU A 546 -6.75 23.47 -0.09
N ARG A 547 -7.98 23.63 0.42
CA ARG A 547 -9.02 22.61 0.37
C ARG A 547 -10.26 23.10 -0.38
N ILE A 548 -10.84 22.17 -1.15
CA ILE A 548 -12.04 22.39 -1.94
C ILE A 548 -13.17 21.44 -1.53
N ILE A 549 -14.39 21.97 -1.40
CA ILE A 549 -15.62 21.18 -1.35
C ILE A 549 -16.27 21.16 -2.74
N VAL A 550 -16.85 20.03 -3.13
CA VAL A 550 -17.30 19.77 -4.49
C VAL A 550 -18.80 19.48 -4.49
N LEU A 551 -19.58 20.37 -5.11
CA LEU A 551 -21.02 20.22 -5.32
C LEU A 551 -21.28 19.88 -6.79
N ASP A 552 -21.32 18.58 -7.13
CA ASP A 552 -21.46 18.09 -8.51
C ASP A 552 -22.78 17.33 -8.72
N ALA A 553 -23.12 17.01 -9.97
CA ALA A 553 -24.28 16.17 -10.30
C ALA A 553 -24.10 14.68 -9.92
N GLY A 554 -22.88 14.26 -9.57
CA GLY A 554 -22.58 12.93 -9.05
C GLY A 554 -23.07 12.73 -7.60
N PHE A 555 -23.33 13.80 -6.86
CA PHE A 555 -23.76 13.76 -5.45
C PHE A 555 -24.98 12.86 -5.21
N PRO A 556 -24.97 12.02 -4.15
CA PRO A 556 -24.03 11.91 -3.04
C PRO A 556 -22.83 11.01 -3.33
N SER A 557 -22.67 10.54 -4.57
CA SER A 557 -21.43 9.87 -4.97
C SER A 557 -20.28 10.88 -5.05
N PRO A 558 -19.11 10.59 -4.49
CA PRO A 558 -18.01 11.56 -4.43
C PRO A 558 -17.24 11.73 -5.76
N GLY A 559 -17.86 11.46 -6.91
CA GLY A 559 -17.20 11.40 -8.22
C GLY A 559 -16.37 12.65 -8.55
N GLY A 560 -16.93 13.84 -8.37
CA GLY A 560 -16.21 15.09 -8.58
C GLY A 560 -15.08 15.34 -7.58
N SER A 561 -15.29 14.97 -6.30
CA SER A 561 -14.22 15.02 -5.29
C SER A 561 -13.03 14.16 -5.69
N LEU A 562 -13.28 12.95 -6.20
CA LEU A 562 -12.23 12.06 -6.71
C LEU A 562 -11.48 12.67 -7.89
N ASN A 563 -12.19 13.30 -8.83
CA ASN A 563 -11.58 13.97 -9.98
C ASN A 563 -10.59 15.06 -9.54
N PHE A 564 -11.00 15.97 -8.64
CA PHE A 564 -10.09 17.00 -8.12
C PHE A 564 -8.90 16.41 -7.35
N GLN A 565 -9.07 15.29 -6.65
CA GLN A 565 -7.96 14.59 -6.00
C GLN A 565 -6.93 14.04 -7.00
N TYR A 566 -7.36 13.55 -8.18
CA TYR A 566 -6.43 13.16 -9.25
C TYR A 566 -5.66 14.35 -9.85
N HIS A 567 -6.18 15.56 -9.67
CA HIS A 567 -5.47 16.81 -9.95
C HIS A 567 -4.58 17.27 -8.79
N GLY A 568 -4.48 16.50 -7.72
CA GLY A 568 -3.65 16.80 -6.54
C GLY A 568 -4.25 17.84 -5.61
N LEU A 569 -5.57 18.05 -5.65
CA LEU A 569 -6.26 18.92 -4.72
C LEU A 569 -6.70 18.16 -3.47
N TYR A 570 -6.71 18.88 -2.36
CA TYR A 570 -7.25 18.37 -1.11
C TYR A 570 -8.76 18.62 -1.09
N THR A 571 -9.53 17.56 -0.85
CA THR A 571 -10.98 17.67 -0.72
C THR A 571 -11.42 17.26 0.69
N ILE A 572 -12.46 17.90 1.19
CA ILE A 572 -13.10 17.50 2.44
C ILE A 572 -14.11 16.43 2.12
N LEU A 573 -13.65 15.19 2.02
CA LEU A 573 -14.51 14.06 1.74
C LEU A 573 -14.66 13.18 2.98
N GLY A 574 -13.57 12.71 3.56
CA GLY A 574 -13.61 11.83 4.73
C GLY A 574 -13.88 12.55 6.06
N PRO A 575 -14.27 11.79 7.09
CA PRO A 575 -14.58 12.33 8.42
C PRO A 575 -13.36 12.95 9.09
N GLN A 576 -13.48 14.05 9.83
CA GLN A 576 -12.27 14.76 10.32
C GLN A 576 -11.51 13.99 11.42
N TYR A 577 -12.22 13.19 12.22
CA TYR A 577 -11.66 12.55 13.43
C TYR A 577 -11.58 11.02 13.35
N VAL A 578 -12.06 10.42 12.27
CA VAL A 578 -12.05 8.96 12.07
C VAL A 578 -11.15 8.65 10.90
N ARG A 579 -10.04 7.96 11.10
CA ARG A 579 -9.09 7.67 10.02
C ARG A 579 -9.71 6.63 9.07
N VAL A 580 -9.82 6.96 7.78
CA VAL A 580 -10.34 6.05 6.76
C VAL A 580 -9.32 5.83 5.66
N ASN A 581 -9.16 4.57 5.24
CA ASN A 581 -8.14 4.18 4.25
C ASN A 581 -8.60 4.33 2.80
N ARG A 582 -9.88 4.67 2.56
CA ARG A 582 -10.44 5.00 1.24
C ARG A 582 -11.16 6.35 1.27
N GLN A 583 -11.42 6.85 0.07
CA GLN A 583 -12.13 8.10 -0.22
C GLN A 583 -13.64 7.96 0.07
N GLU A 584 -13.99 7.77 1.34
CA GLU A 584 -15.36 7.59 1.80
C GLU A 584 -15.89 8.91 2.38
N PRO A 585 -17.13 9.32 2.06
CA PRO A 585 -17.70 10.55 2.58
C PRO A 585 -18.02 10.44 4.07
N GLY A 586 -17.61 11.45 4.83
CA GLY A 586 -17.95 11.66 6.23
C GLY A 586 -19.12 12.62 6.40
N MET A 587 -19.50 12.82 7.66
CA MET A 587 -20.53 13.77 8.07
C MET A 587 -20.24 15.19 7.56
N GLU A 588 -19.00 15.66 7.71
CA GLU A 588 -18.60 17.00 7.32
C GLU A 588 -18.76 17.28 5.83
N PHE A 589 -18.53 16.27 4.97
CA PHE A 589 -18.74 16.41 3.53
C PHE A 589 -20.22 16.68 3.21
N PHE A 590 -21.13 15.89 3.79
CA PHE A 590 -22.56 16.05 3.56
C PHE A 590 -23.11 17.34 4.15
N ASP A 591 -22.71 17.67 5.38
CA ASP A 591 -23.16 18.89 6.03
C ASP A 591 -22.66 20.12 5.27
N LEU A 592 -21.41 20.13 4.78
CA LEU A 592 -20.94 21.19 3.88
C LEU A 592 -21.68 21.20 2.55
N ALA A 593 -21.93 20.04 1.96
CA ALA A 593 -22.58 19.97 0.65
C ALA A 593 -24.03 20.50 0.68
N LEU A 594 -24.74 20.23 1.77
CA LEU A 594 -26.13 20.63 1.96
C LEU A 594 -26.28 22.02 2.55
N THR A 595 -25.29 22.51 3.29
CA THR A 595 -25.40 23.79 3.98
C THR A 595 -24.45 24.83 3.47
N LEU A 596 -23.16 24.53 3.25
CA LEU A 596 -22.01 25.45 3.09
C LEU A 596 -21.73 26.34 4.30
N ASN A 597 -22.09 25.93 5.52
CA ASN A 597 -22.04 26.82 6.69
C ASN A 597 -20.64 27.41 7.00
N PRO A 598 -20.56 28.69 7.41
CA PRO A 598 -19.30 29.34 7.79
C PRO A 598 -18.51 28.62 8.88
N SER A 599 -19.19 28.20 9.96
CA SER A 599 -18.55 27.47 11.07
C SER A 599 -17.91 26.17 10.60
N LEU A 600 -18.58 25.44 9.70
CA LEU A 600 -18.10 24.17 9.18
C LEU A 600 -16.99 24.34 8.14
N LEU A 601 -17.06 25.38 7.29
CA LEU A 601 -15.96 25.75 6.39
C LEU A 601 -14.70 26.14 7.19
N THR A 602 -14.89 26.84 8.31
CA THR A 602 -13.81 27.20 9.24
C THR A 602 -13.22 25.96 9.90
N LYS A 603 -14.06 25.08 10.46
CA LYS A 603 -13.64 23.82 11.10
C LYS A 603 -12.86 22.91 10.16
N THR A 604 -13.32 22.82 8.90
CA THR A 604 -12.69 21.99 7.87
C THR A 604 -11.59 22.72 7.10
N LYS A 605 -11.31 24.00 7.40
CA LYS A 605 -10.32 24.85 6.72
C LYS A 605 -10.51 24.87 5.19
N THR A 606 -11.75 24.87 4.75
CA THR A 606 -12.11 24.89 3.32
C THR A 606 -12.12 26.33 2.82
N ARG A 607 -11.38 26.59 1.73
CA ARG A 607 -11.28 27.93 1.13
C ARG A 607 -11.87 28.03 -0.26
N TYR A 608 -12.19 26.89 -0.87
CA TYR A 608 -12.71 26.84 -2.23
C TYR A 608 -13.96 26.00 -2.30
N VAL A 609 -14.91 26.41 -3.14
CA VAL A 609 -16.14 25.69 -3.42
C VAL A 609 -16.23 25.50 -4.92
N TYR A 610 -16.40 24.26 -5.37
CA TYR A 610 -16.80 23.95 -6.74
C TYR A 610 -18.31 23.74 -6.79
N ILE A 611 -18.96 24.38 -7.76
CA ILE A 611 -20.40 24.28 -7.98
C ILE A 611 -20.67 23.88 -9.42
N GLU A 612 -21.46 22.83 -9.59
CA GLU A 612 -22.18 22.50 -10.82
C GLU A 612 -23.66 22.84 -10.63
N SER A 613 -24.23 23.68 -11.50
CA SER A 613 -25.60 24.16 -11.34
C SER A 613 -26.68 23.07 -11.44
N SER A 614 -26.39 21.96 -12.13
CA SER A 614 -27.26 20.78 -12.19
C SER A 614 -27.27 19.95 -10.91
N SER A 615 -26.31 20.15 -10.01
CA SER A 615 -26.13 19.35 -8.79
C SER A 615 -27.38 19.35 -7.91
N PRO A 616 -27.84 18.18 -7.42
CA PRO A 616 -28.91 18.10 -6.43
C PRO A 616 -28.59 18.90 -5.15
N ALA A 617 -27.33 18.90 -4.71
CA ALA A 617 -26.90 19.65 -3.53
C ALA A 617 -27.10 21.16 -3.74
N TYR A 618 -26.60 21.70 -4.85
CA TYR A 618 -26.76 23.12 -5.19
C TYR A 618 -28.24 23.52 -5.32
N LYS A 619 -29.06 22.68 -5.99
CA LYS A 619 -30.49 22.97 -6.19
C LYS A 619 -31.25 23.07 -4.87
N GLN A 620 -30.87 22.29 -3.88
CA GLN A 620 -31.52 22.26 -2.56
C GLN A 620 -31.02 23.30 -1.58
N LEU A 621 -29.91 23.99 -1.88
CA LEU A 621 -29.52 25.14 -1.08
C LEU A 621 -30.68 26.15 -1.01
N PRO A 622 -31.02 26.68 0.17
CA PRO A 622 -32.02 27.73 0.31
C PRO A 622 -31.67 28.93 -0.58
N ASP A 623 -32.68 29.67 -1.04
CA ASP A 623 -32.45 30.79 -1.95
C ASP A 623 -31.55 31.87 -1.35
N PHE A 624 -31.63 32.12 -0.04
CA PHE A 624 -30.71 33.04 0.63
C PHE A 624 -29.25 32.57 0.53
N ARG A 625 -28.97 31.27 0.57
CA ARG A 625 -27.61 30.73 0.42
C ARG A 625 -27.11 30.86 -1.02
N LYS A 626 -28.00 30.67 -2.00
CA LYS A 626 -27.68 30.97 -3.41
C LYS A 626 -27.40 32.46 -3.64
N GLN A 627 -28.11 33.35 -2.94
CA GLN A 627 -27.82 34.78 -2.96
C GLN A 627 -26.47 35.11 -2.31
N GLU A 628 -26.15 34.48 -1.18
CA GLU A 628 -24.83 34.61 -0.54
C GLU A 628 -23.69 34.15 -1.46
N LEU A 629 -23.86 33.05 -2.19
CA LEU A 629 -22.88 32.56 -3.18
C LEU A 629 -22.60 33.56 -4.31
N ASN A 630 -23.57 34.41 -4.64
CA ASN A 630 -23.43 35.47 -5.64
C ASN A 630 -22.93 36.80 -5.04
N ASN A 631 -22.77 36.89 -3.71
CA ASN A 631 -22.32 38.11 -3.05
C ASN A 631 -20.78 38.23 -3.14
N PRO A 632 -20.24 39.25 -3.84
CA PRO A 632 -18.80 39.42 -4.02
C PRO A 632 -18.05 39.74 -2.73
N ASN A 633 -18.74 40.13 -1.65
CA ASN A 633 -18.13 40.29 -0.33
C ASN A 633 -17.90 38.96 0.38
N PHE A 634 -18.61 37.90 -0.02
CA PHE A 634 -18.56 36.58 0.61
C PHE A 634 -17.84 35.55 -0.26
N PHE A 635 -18.03 35.59 -1.58
CA PHE A 635 -17.40 34.65 -2.51
C PHE A 635 -16.85 35.39 -3.73
N GLN A 636 -15.66 34.99 -4.17
CA GLN A 636 -15.06 35.45 -5.41
C GLN A 636 -15.07 34.32 -6.44
N ILE A 637 -15.76 34.51 -7.56
CA ILE A 637 -15.70 33.57 -8.69
C ILE A 637 -14.32 33.67 -9.34
N LEU A 638 -13.56 32.57 -9.33
CA LEU A 638 -12.22 32.51 -9.92
C LEU A 638 -12.23 31.92 -11.34
N LYS A 639 -13.15 30.98 -11.59
CA LYS A 639 -13.33 30.34 -12.90
C LYS A 639 -14.80 29.99 -13.08
N ARG A 640 -15.34 30.28 -14.27
CA ARG A 640 -16.65 29.87 -14.74
C ARG A 640 -16.52 29.21 -16.11
N LEU A 641 -17.22 28.10 -16.30
CA LEU A 641 -17.43 27.46 -17.60
C LEU A 641 -18.92 27.24 -17.77
N GLU A 642 -19.44 27.42 -18.98
CA GLU A 642 -20.83 27.10 -19.31
C GLU A 642 -20.86 26.09 -20.45
N SER A 643 -21.66 25.04 -20.29
CA SER A 643 -21.88 24.03 -21.31
C SER A 643 -23.28 23.48 -21.18
N ASN A 644 -24.05 23.44 -22.29
CA ASN A 644 -25.41 22.91 -22.34
C ASN A 644 -26.38 23.50 -21.28
N GLY A 645 -26.24 24.79 -20.95
CA GLY A 645 -27.06 25.46 -19.94
C GLY A 645 -26.72 25.10 -18.48
N VAL A 646 -25.67 24.31 -18.26
CA VAL A 646 -25.08 24.07 -16.95
C VAL A 646 -23.88 24.98 -16.79
N PHE A 647 -23.78 25.66 -15.64
CA PHE A 647 -22.59 26.39 -15.26
C PHE A 647 -21.77 25.58 -14.27
N TYR A 648 -20.46 25.75 -14.36
CA TYR A 648 -19.47 25.15 -13.50
C TYR A 648 -18.57 26.26 -12.97
N GLU A 649 -18.53 26.43 -11.66
CA GLU A 649 -17.82 27.54 -11.02
C GLU A 649 -16.85 27.05 -9.94
N ILE A 650 -15.68 27.68 -9.87
CA ILE A 650 -14.80 27.62 -8.69
C ILE A 650 -14.86 28.97 -8.01
N LEU A 651 -15.30 28.95 -6.76
CA LEU A 651 -15.41 30.12 -5.89
C LEU A 651 -14.36 30.05 -4.80
N GLN A 652 -13.77 31.19 -4.47
CA GLN A 652 -13.00 31.39 -3.25
C GLN A 652 -13.90 31.93 -2.14
N VAL A 653 -13.84 31.31 -0.97
CA VAL A 653 -14.53 31.78 0.24
C VAL A 653 -13.73 32.93 0.84
N LEU A 654 -14.37 34.10 1.00
CA LEU A 654 -13.74 35.29 1.55
C LEU A 654 -13.86 35.35 3.08
N PRO A 655 -12.91 35.99 3.79
CA PRO A 655 -12.91 36.05 5.25
C PRO A 655 -14.19 36.60 5.87
N GLN A 656 -14.87 37.53 5.18
CA GLN A 656 -16.13 38.12 5.63
C GLN A 656 -17.22 37.06 5.79
N TYR A 657 -17.29 36.08 4.88
CA TYR A 657 -18.25 34.99 4.98
C TYR A 657 -18.06 34.14 6.24
N LEU A 658 -16.80 33.95 6.65
CA LEU A 658 -16.38 33.13 7.79
C LEU A 658 -16.49 33.87 9.14
N ASN A 659 -16.81 35.16 9.15
CA ASN A 659 -16.83 35.97 10.37
C ASN A 659 -18.14 35.75 11.16
N GLU A 660 -18.05 35.41 12.44
CA GLU A 660 -19.22 35.13 13.30
C GLU A 660 -20.18 36.32 13.48
N SER A 661 -19.71 37.57 13.29
CA SER A 661 -20.50 38.79 13.53
C SER A 661 -21.25 39.34 12.31
N ILE A 662 -20.75 39.06 11.10
CA ILE A 662 -21.26 39.62 9.82
C ILE A 662 -21.34 38.58 8.69
N GLY A 663 -20.95 37.34 8.98
CA GLY A 663 -20.76 36.29 7.99
C GLY A 663 -22.06 35.65 7.52
N GLY A 664 -21.90 34.57 6.77
CA GLY A 664 -23.02 33.83 6.22
C GLY A 664 -23.98 33.32 7.30
N LYS A 665 -25.25 33.18 6.94
CA LYS A 665 -26.26 32.64 7.86
C LYS A 665 -26.04 31.14 8.07
N GLU A 666 -25.96 30.68 9.32
CA GLU A 666 -25.91 29.26 9.67
C GLU A 666 -27.22 28.52 9.33
N ILE A 667 -27.12 27.30 8.80
CA ILE A 667 -28.23 26.37 8.58
C ILE A 667 -28.07 25.18 9.53
N ASN A 668 -28.99 25.01 10.47
CA ASN A 668 -28.94 23.89 11.42
C ASN A 668 -29.74 22.67 10.96
N GLU A 669 -30.82 22.89 10.20
CA GLU A 669 -31.77 21.86 9.78
C GLU A 669 -31.14 20.90 8.76
N GLY A 670 -31.43 19.60 8.91
CA GLY A 670 -31.07 18.56 7.94
C GLY A 670 -29.60 18.12 7.95
N ARG A 671 -28.78 18.64 8.89
CA ARG A 671 -27.38 18.24 9.10
C ARG A 671 -27.28 16.89 9.83
N LEU A 672 -26.32 16.05 9.44
CA LEU A 672 -25.99 14.80 10.12
C LEU A 672 -25.39 15.03 11.52
N ASP A 673 -24.69 16.14 11.74
CA ASP A 673 -24.29 16.62 13.07
C ASP A 673 -25.50 16.75 14.01
N GLN A 674 -26.57 17.38 13.52
CA GLN A 674 -27.79 17.57 14.30
C GLN A 674 -28.40 16.22 14.72
N LEU A 675 -28.44 15.24 13.79
CA LEU A 675 -28.93 13.90 14.09
C LEU A 675 -28.17 13.24 15.25
N LYS A 676 -26.84 13.41 15.32
CA LYS A 676 -26.01 12.91 16.43
C LYS A 676 -26.45 13.48 17.78
N THR A 677 -26.90 14.74 17.81
CA THR A 677 -27.35 15.39 19.05
C THR A 677 -28.77 15.02 19.46
N LEU A 678 -29.62 14.62 18.50
CA LEU A 678 -31.01 14.27 18.74
C LEU A 678 -31.20 12.82 19.22
N VAL A 679 -30.24 11.93 18.94
CA VAL A 679 -30.27 10.53 19.34
C VAL A 679 -29.41 10.34 20.62
N PRO A 680 -29.97 9.84 21.74
CA PRO A 680 -29.20 9.56 22.95
C PRO A 680 -28.22 8.41 22.76
N LYS A 681 -27.02 8.50 23.36
CA LYS A 681 -25.92 7.53 23.16
C LYS A 681 -26.27 6.08 23.51
N GLU A 682 -27.12 5.86 24.51
CA GLU A 682 -27.50 4.52 24.98
C GLU A 682 -28.55 3.84 24.09
N SER A 683 -29.11 4.58 23.12
CA SER A 683 -30.21 4.10 22.30
C SER A 683 -29.78 3.09 21.23
N SER A 684 -30.69 2.15 20.95
CA SER A 684 -30.62 1.24 19.83
C SER A 684 -31.11 1.93 18.54
N VAL A 685 -30.28 1.91 17.50
CA VAL A 685 -30.57 2.60 16.25
C VAL A 685 -30.55 1.61 15.09
N TYR A 686 -31.70 1.45 14.45
CA TYR A 686 -31.81 0.70 13.21
C TYR A 686 -31.49 1.59 12.01
N LEU A 687 -30.52 1.16 11.21
CA LEU A 687 -30.21 1.76 9.91
C LEU A 687 -30.77 0.84 8.82
N SER A 688 -31.80 1.30 8.11
CA SER A 688 -32.44 0.45 7.09
C SER A 688 -31.50 0.14 5.93
N ASP A 689 -31.60 -1.07 5.41
CA ASP A 689 -31.14 -1.34 4.06
C ASP A 689 -32.03 -0.56 3.07
N TYR A 690 -31.36 0.27 2.28
CA TYR A 690 -31.99 0.97 1.19
C TYR A 690 -32.12 -0.02 0.03
N GLY A 691 -33.16 -0.85 0.08
CA GLY A 691 -33.50 -1.80 -0.97
C GLY A 691 -33.85 -1.12 -2.31
N ASP A 692 -33.43 -1.82 -3.37
CA ASP A 692 -33.54 -1.64 -4.83
C ASP A 692 -33.16 -0.30 -5.48
N THR A 693 -32.40 -0.44 -6.58
CA THR A 693 -31.93 0.56 -7.55
C THR A 693 -32.65 1.92 -7.61
N PRO A 694 -31.90 3.05 -7.72
CA PRO A 694 -30.51 3.14 -8.18
C PRO A 694 -29.46 3.34 -7.05
N GLU A 695 -29.21 2.28 -6.28
CA GLU A 695 -27.93 1.59 -5.95
C GLU A 695 -26.59 2.31 -5.64
N LEU A 696 -26.43 3.62 -5.71
CA LEU A 696 -25.17 4.28 -5.23
C LEU A 696 -25.42 5.43 -4.27
N LEU A 697 -26.57 6.10 -4.38
CA LEU A 697 -26.85 7.27 -3.55
C LEU A 697 -27.05 6.90 -2.07
N SER A 698 -27.68 5.75 -1.81
CA SER A 698 -27.96 5.26 -0.46
C SER A 698 -26.73 4.76 0.29
N PHE A 699 -25.77 4.17 -0.42
CA PHE A 699 -24.58 3.58 0.18
C PHE A 699 -23.70 4.64 0.85
N TRP A 700 -23.35 5.69 0.12
CA TRP A 700 -22.43 6.74 0.58
C TRP A 700 -23.00 7.55 1.74
N TYR A 701 -24.29 7.90 1.64
CA TYR A 701 -24.95 8.62 2.72
C TYR A 701 -25.09 7.77 3.99
N ARG A 702 -25.48 6.50 3.85
CA ARG A 702 -25.54 5.54 4.97
C ARG A 702 -24.18 5.38 5.67
N MET A 703 -23.09 5.41 4.93
CA MET A 703 -21.73 5.37 5.50
C MET A 703 -21.48 6.59 6.40
N ALA A 704 -21.76 7.80 5.92
CA ALA A 704 -21.66 9.01 6.72
C ALA A 704 -22.55 9.00 7.96
N THR A 705 -23.79 8.49 7.85
CA THR A 705 -24.68 8.31 9.00
C THR A 705 -24.11 7.32 10.01
N THR A 706 -23.49 6.23 9.54
CA THR A 706 -22.83 5.24 10.39
C THR A 706 -21.65 5.87 11.14
N PHE A 707 -20.86 6.72 10.49
CA PHE A 707 -19.78 7.48 11.15
C PHE A 707 -20.31 8.46 12.19
N SER A 708 -21.40 9.18 11.87
CA SER A 708 -22.01 10.15 12.78
C SER A 708 -22.54 9.48 14.05
N LEU A 709 -23.20 8.32 13.90
CA LEU A 709 -23.83 7.58 14.99
C LEU A 709 -22.97 6.44 15.55
N GLY A 710 -21.68 6.37 15.22
CA GLY A 710 -20.84 5.21 15.53
C GLY A 710 -20.60 4.89 17.02
N GLU A 711 -20.92 5.82 17.92
CA GLU A 711 -20.91 5.61 19.38
C GLU A 711 -22.19 4.93 19.92
N HIS A 712 -23.22 4.74 19.07
CA HIS A 712 -24.51 4.17 19.45
C HIS A 712 -24.57 2.67 19.22
N ASN A 713 -25.59 2.01 19.77
CA ASN A 713 -25.88 0.63 19.46
C ASN A 713 -26.53 0.50 18.06
N LEU A 714 -25.69 0.42 17.02
CA LEU A 714 -26.12 0.36 15.63
C LEU A 714 -26.52 -1.06 15.21
N VAL A 715 -27.73 -1.18 14.65
CA VAL A 715 -28.28 -2.42 14.10
C VAL A 715 -28.59 -2.23 12.62
N MET A 716 -28.09 -3.14 11.78
CA MET A 716 -28.26 -3.06 10.32
C MET A 716 -28.19 -4.43 9.65
N ASN A 717 -28.84 -4.57 8.50
CA ASN A 717 -28.66 -5.74 7.65
C ASN A 717 -27.29 -5.68 6.96
N LEU A 718 -26.44 -6.68 7.19
CA LEU A 718 -25.07 -6.72 6.67
C LEU A 718 -24.98 -7.19 5.21
N SER A 719 -26.04 -6.99 4.40
CA SER A 719 -26.25 -7.77 3.19
C SER A 719 -25.40 -7.39 1.96
N GLN A 720 -24.63 -6.30 1.95
CA GLN A 720 -23.69 -6.00 0.86
C GLN A 720 -22.40 -5.29 1.31
N THR A 721 -21.26 -5.87 0.91
CA THR A 721 -19.88 -5.35 0.94
C THR A 721 -19.44 -4.67 2.24
N THR A 722 -19.19 -5.53 3.21
CA THR A 722 -18.24 -5.43 4.32
C THR A 722 -17.43 -4.13 4.39
N TYR A 723 -17.82 -3.28 5.35
CA TYR A 723 -17.18 -2.06 5.83
C TYR A 723 -15.77 -2.29 6.42
N GLN A 724 -14.84 -2.87 5.66
CA GLN A 724 -13.51 -3.31 6.11
C GLN A 724 -12.42 -2.21 6.05
N VAL A 725 -12.80 -0.95 5.86
CA VAL A 725 -11.86 0.09 5.39
C VAL A 725 -11.62 1.20 6.43
N ILE A 726 -12.35 1.13 7.53
CA ILE A 726 -12.29 2.10 8.61
C ILE A 726 -11.27 1.61 9.63
N GLU A 727 -10.37 2.49 10.06
CA GLU A 727 -9.40 2.20 11.10
C GLU A 727 -10.00 2.26 12.52
N THR A 728 -11.32 2.13 12.67
CA THR A 728 -12.03 2.18 13.95
C THR A 728 -12.97 1.00 14.09
N GLU A 729 -12.90 0.33 15.25
CA GLU A 729 -13.82 -0.72 15.66
C GLU A 729 -15.20 -0.09 15.94
N PHE A 730 -16.09 -0.06 14.95
CA PHE A 730 -17.51 0.23 15.20
C PHE A 730 -18.22 -1.07 15.60
N THR A 731 -18.82 -1.11 16.79
CA THR A 731 -19.66 -2.24 17.21
C THR A 731 -20.98 -2.22 16.43
N ARG A 732 -21.30 -3.30 15.72
CA ARG A 732 -22.51 -3.41 14.91
C ARG A 732 -23.17 -4.75 15.14
N ARG A 733 -24.49 -4.76 15.21
CA ARG A 733 -25.29 -5.98 15.32
C ARG A 733 -26.08 -6.25 14.04
N GLN A 734 -26.21 -7.53 13.69
CA GLN A 734 -27.19 -7.96 12.70
C GLN A 734 -28.59 -7.82 13.28
N VAL A 735 -29.54 -7.53 12.40
CA VAL A 735 -30.97 -7.54 12.72
C VAL A 735 -31.35 -8.93 13.21
N GLN A 736 -31.95 -9.00 14.41
CA GLN A 736 -32.59 -10.22 14.90
C GLN A 736 -34.09 -10.14 14.65
N GLU A 737 -34.69 -11.28 14.30
CA GLU A 737 -36.12 -11.37 14.06
C GLU A 737 -36.90 -11.01 15.35
N GLY A 738 -37.84 -10.07 15.24
CA GLY A 738 -38.63 -9.58 16.37
C GLY A 738 -37.95 -8.54 17.27
N GLU A 739 -36.70 -8.14 17.00
CA GLU A 739 -36.02 -7.09 17.77
C GLU A 739 -36.62 -5.70 17.45
N VAL A 740 -36.73 -4.88 18.50
CA VAL A 740 -37.29 -3.54 18.48
C VAL A 740 -36.18 -2.54 18.76
N TYR A 741 -36.21 -1.40 18.07
CA TYR A 741 -35.21 -0.35 18.20
C TYR A 741 -35.83 0.96 18.67
N ASP A 742 -35.04 1.79 19.35
CA ASP A 742 -35.48 3.09 19.87
C ASP A 742 -35.61 4.11 18.74
N TYR A 743 -34.68 4.05 17.77
CA TYR A 743 -34.64 4.95 16.61
C TYR A 743 -34.49 4.18 15.32
N TYR A 744 -35.10 4.73 14.26
CA TYR A 744 -35.08 4.17 12.90
C TYR A 744 -34.61 5.25 11.93
N VAL A 745 -33.45 5.06 11.30
CA VAL A 745 -32.99 5.90 10.20
C VAL A 745 -33.30 5.20 8.89
N LEU A 746 -34.23 5.79 8.15
CA LEU A 746 -34.79 5.22 6.94
C LEU A 746 -34.47 6.09 5.73
N GLY A 747 -34.53 5.48 4.55
CA GLY A 747 -34.46 6.23 3.31
C GLY A 747 -35.64 7.15 3.05
N PRO A 748 -35.50 8.07 2.09
CA PRO A 748 -36.48 9.11 1.86
C PRO A 748 -37.82 8.49 1.47
N GLY A 749 -38.91 9.00 2.04
CA GLY A 749 -40.27 8.55 1.74
C GLY A 749 -40.70 7.23 2.38
N LYS A 750 -39.84 6.54 3.15
CA LYS A 750 -40.25 5.34 3.90
C LYS A 750 -41.05 5.73 5.14
N LYS A 751 -42.17 5.03 5.37
CA LYS A 751 -43.02 5.16 6.56
C LYS A 751 -42.83 3.94 7.45
N LEU A 752 -43.07 4.11 8.74
CA LEU A 752 -43.08 3.05 9.73
C LEU A 752 -44.52 2.58 9.96
N ASP A 753 -44.70 1.26 10.09
CA ASP A 753 -46.01 0.64 10.34
C ASP A 753 -46.42 0.67 11.82
N PHE A 754 -45.73 1.47 12.63
CA PHE A 754 -45.97 1.66 14.06
C PHE A 754 -45.83 3.14 14.45
N ASN A 755 -46.31 3.49 15.64
CA ASN A 755 -46.24 4.86 16.14
C ASN A 755 -44.78 5.31 16.32
N ALA A 756 -44.40 6.35 15.58
CA ALA A 756 -43.09 6.95 15.64
C ALA A 756 -43.18 8.46 15.35
N GLU A 757 -42.30 9.23 15.98
CA GLU A 757 -42.14 10.66 15.81
C GLU A 757 -41.00 10.95 14.83
N LEU A 758 -41.25 11.76 13.79
CA LEU A 758 -40.17 12.25 12.92
C LEU A 758 -39.37 13.31 13.68
N ILE A 759 -38.11 13.01 14.00
CA ILE A 759 -37.25 13.93 14.75
C ILE A 759 -36.25 14.68 13.88
N TRP A 760 -35.95 14.15 12.69
CA TRP A 760 -34.94 14.71 11.79
C TRP A 760 -35.16 14.19 10.36
N SER A 761 -34.93 15.02 9.34
CA SER A 761 -34.96 14.59 7.94
C SER A 761 -34.15 15.49 7.03
N ASN A 762 -33.71 14.93 5.90
CA ASN A 762 -33.22 15.66 4.74
C ASN A 762 -33.54 14.88 3.45
N MET A 763 -32.96 15.27 2.33
CA MET A 763 -33.21 14.62 1.04
C MET A 763 -32.78 13.14 0.95
N PHE A 764 -31.92 12.68 1.85
CA PHE A 764 -31.31 11.35 1.82
C PHE A 764 -31.87 10.40 2.86
N ALA A 765 -32.37 10.92 3.98
CA ALA A 765 -32.85 10.09 5.06
C ALA A 765 -33.85 10.81 5.96
N SER A 766 -34.56 10.01 6.74
CA SER A 766 -35.44 10.48 7.81
C SER A 766 -35.18 9.62 9.04
N ALA A 767 -35.05 10.26 10.19
CA ALA A 767 -34.86 9.59 11.48
C ALA A 767 -36.14 9.71 12.31
N TRP A 768 -36.58 8.57 12.80
CA TRP A 768 -37.82 8.41 13.53
C TRP A 768 -37.52 7.86 14.91
N LYS A 769 -38.13 8.46 15.93
CA LYS A 769 -38.11 7.97 17.31
C LYS A 769 -39.36 7.14 17.55
N ARG A 770 -39.22 5.92 18.05
CA ARG A 770 -40.37 5.10 18.43
C ARG A 770 -41.07 5.71 19.66
N ILE A 771 -42.41 5.72 19.66
CA ILE A 771 -43.26 6.21 20.77
C ILE A 771 -43.81 5.04 21.57
#